data_AF-A0A8T4BZK4-F1
#
_entry.id   AF-A0A8T4BZK4-F1
#
_cell.length_a   1.000
_cell.length_b   1.000
_cell.length_c   1.000
_cell.angle_alpha   90.00
_cell.angle_beta   90.00
_cell.angle_gamma   90.00
#
_symmetry.space_group_name_H-M   'P 1'
#
loop_
_entity.id
_entity.type
_entity.pdbx_description
1 polymer ?
#
loop_
_entity_poly.entity_id
_entity_poly.type
_entity_poly.pdbx_seq_one_letter_code
_entity_poly.pdbx_strand_id
1 'polypeptide(L)'
;MKNYKEIIKNYFENHALVESNIKSFDDFLSRRIQEIVKDTQEIIPTIIPSEVSEFKIKLGKVSVEKPVLVEADGSTRSVYPFESRLRNLTYWAPIHLDVSAYVDNVERESFTTLLGKIPVMVKSKFCHLSGLNRESLIKYYEDPDDPGGYFILNGNERVLIIVEDLVSNKFFIRKNKVGPSAFTAKIFSEKGSYRIPHTIEQMKDGMIYISFTRFKRVPIIVVIKALGLVRDQDINNFICEDKIYDDVFINLSNSVELKTQKNSLDFLSKKIGFNQVQNDKEDRVSDMLDKYLLPHIGIKKEDRMLKAYNLCKYIKKFLMVARDGLTEVDKDHYMNKRLKLSGDLMADLFRVNLASLVQDMLYNFQRLVKRGKFQSIKIIIRDQLLTGRIKSAMATGSWVGGRKGISQNIDRTDHLATLSHLQRVVSLLSSSQENFEARSLHPSHWGRLCLGKDTNVLLADKKTTRTLDQLQNCWKHHNIITYDTKNKNFLPSNLVGYFSSNPKLMNKFVFNIHAEGGRSVIATEDHPFLTPYGWVDAGKLKKGDLVAVCPMLECFKTPNPPTVENGKVVVNEDIIKRLYPKRYKHYIKELKERGLLPFTVNNYWAEIIARFQGYLFTDGHCGKSNLEFYCGSLDDAEEIANDIRQLNFEPSKISKKISKSVIKGRKVVTTTYRFTKGGALYALLVALGTPVGKKTNSVYTIPKWLNDAELSVKREFLSAYMGGDGGKARYCVVKDRMGKERRMGKIKIEDLFFHKEISIKKGGVKFARELAGLFKLFDVDVKRVDVLDGYVRKDGSRTVKINLVFSKSNKNKKNLITKIGYRYCKAKGELSLYLGEWLRLHEKTINDKINLKRRIRRLYKEGLTPKKISDMVGINYNKVNSWLFSRKYEKTSVARSNLLPFNDWLSKATENLEGKGLVWGKVDNITKVDIDDVRDITTMEDTHTFIANGFVTHNCPVETPEGTPIGLRKNLAMLSRISEEDVGEDKVKKLLAGYGLNQNG
;
A
#
# COMPACT_ATOMS: atom_id res chain seq x y z
N MET A 1 28.49 -6.10 5.92
CA MET A 1 28.60 -4.87 6.74
C MET A 1 28.56 -5.29 8.20
N LYS A 2 29.67 -5.20 8.93
CA LYS A 2 29.74 -5.55 10.37
C LYS A 2 29.16 -4.46 11.31
N ASN A 3 28.89 -3.24 10.81
CA ASN A 3 28.57 -2.07 11.66
C ASN A 3 27.12 -1.87 12.11
N TYR A 4 26.10 -2.58 11.59
CA TYR A 4 24.73 -2.26 12.00
C TYR A 4 24.44 -2.66 13.46
N LYS A 5 25.05 -3.76 13.93
CA LYS A 5 24.98 -4.16 15.34
C LYS A 5 25.65 -3.13 16.23
N GLU A 6 26.78 -2.55 15.81
CA GLU A 6 27.45 -1.47 16.53
C GLU A 6 26.61 -0.19 16.55
N ILE A 7 25.93 0.17 15.45
CA ILE A 7 25.04 1.33 15.42
C ILE A 7 23.83 1.12 16.34
N ILE A 8 23.19 -0.06 16.29
CA ILE A 8 22.05 -0.39 17.17
C ILE A 8 22.50 -0.45 18.62
N LYS A 9 23.66 -1.07 18.89
CA LYS A 9 24.25 -1.13 20.22
C LYS A 9 24.55 0.28 20.73
N ASN A 10 25.23 1.11 19.93
CA ASN A 10 25.51 2.50 20.26
C ASN A 10 24.21 3.31 20.48
N TYR A 11 23.16 3.05 19.70
CA TYR A 11 21.86 3.67 19.93
C TYR A 11 21.30 3.30 21.31
N PHE A 12 21.26 2.01 21.66
CA PHE A 12 20.73 1.56 22.97
C PHE A 12 21.69 1.81 24.15
N GLU A 13 22.99 2.03 23.89
CA GLU A 13 23.95 2.53 24.88
C GLU A 13 23.66 4.00 25.24
N ASN A 14 23.18 4.79 24.27
CA ASN A 14 22.86 6.21 24.47
C ASN A 14 21.37 6.50 24.77
N HIS A 15 20.47 5.58 24.42
CA HIS A 15 19.02 5.77 24.50
C HIS A 15 18.33 4.62 25.23
N ALA A 16 17.64 4.94 26.32
CA ALA A 16 16.83 3.97 27.05
C ALA A 16 15.53 3.62 26.30
N LEU A 17 15.05 2.38 26.46
CA LEU A 17 13.81 1.89 25.87
C LEU A 17 12.56 2.71 26.26
N VAL A 18 12.56 3.29 27.45
CA VAL A 18 11.43 4.08 28.00
C VAL A 18 11.64 5.60 27.87
N GLU A 19 12.73 6.02 27.24
CA GLU A 19 13.20 7.41 27.21
C GLU A 19 12.13 8.38 26.67
N SER A 20 11.42 8.00 25.61
CA SER A 20 10.37 8.82 25.00
C SER A 20 9.27 9.21 26.01
N ASN A 21 8.89 8.29 26.89
CA ASN A 21 7.85 8.54 27.88
C ASN A 21 8.37 9.46 29.00
N ILE A 22 9.61 9.25 29.46
CA ILE A 22 10.26 10.10 30.45
C ILE A 22 10.45 11.53 29.92
N LYS A 23 10.96 11.68 28.69
CA LYS A 23 11.11 12.98 28.03
C LYS A 23 9.79 13.71 27.88
N SER A 24 8.70 12.99 27.56
CA SER A 24 7.35 13.57 27.51
C SER A 24 6.92 14.13 28.86
N PHE A 25 7.14 13.38 29.95
CA PHE A 25 6.84 13.84 31.30
C PHE A 25 7.70 15.04 31.73
N ASP A 26 8.99 15.02 31.40
CA ASP A 26 9.91 16.13 31.68
C ASP A 26 9.48 17.41 30.95
N ASP A 27 9.13 17.31 29.66
CA ASP A 27 8.59 18.43 28.87
C ASP A 27 7.29 18.98 29.46
N PHE A 28 6.44 18.11 30.01
CA PHE A 28 5.24 18.52 30.72
C PHE A 28 5.56 19.39 31.94
N LEU A 29 6.44 18.94 32.84
CA LEU A 29 6.79 19.68 34.05
C LEU A 29 7.63 20.93 33.78
N SER A 30 8.50 20.91 32.75
CA SER A 30 9.39 22.05 32.48
C SER A 30 8.73 23.17 31.67
N ARG A 31 7.82 22.83 30.76
CA ARG A 31 7.29 23.78 29.76
C ARG A 31 5.77 23.80 29.71
N ARG A 32 5.12 22.66 29.49
CA ARG A 32 3.66 22.64 29.21
C ARG A 32 2.82 23.07 30.40
N ILE A 33 3.24 22.77 31.63
CA ILE A 33 2.54 23.21 32.84
C ILE A 33 2.46 24.75 32.89
N GLN A 34 3.52 25.45 32.49
CA GLN A 34 3.54 26.91 32.41
C GLN A 34 2.66 27.43 31.27
N GLU A 35 2.63 26.74 30.13
CA GLU A 35 1.72 27.07 29.01
C GLU A 35 0.25 26.97 29.46
N ILE A 36 -0.11 25.91 30.20
CA ILE A 36 -1.46 25.72 30.73
C ILE A 36 -1.84 26.83 31.73
N VAL A 37 -0.91 27.26 32.58
CA VAL A 37 -1.12 28.38 33.50
C VAL A 37 -1.30 29.69 32.72
N LYS A 38 -0.48 29.93 31.67
CA LYS A 38 -0.60 31.10 30.79
C LYS A 38 -1.95 31.16 30.07
N ASP A 39 -2.49 30.02 29.64
CA ASP A 39 -3.84 29.94 29.04
C ASP A 39 -4.94 30.44 30.00
N THR A 40 -4.68 30.42 31.32
CA THR A 40 -5.62 30.82 32.39
C THR A 40 -5.07 32.00 33.20
N GLN A 41 -4.16 32.80 32.61
CA GLN A 41 -3.36 33.80 33.32
C GLN A 41 -4.19 34.84 34.05
N GLU A 42 -5.28 35.32 33.46
CA GLU A 42 -6.11 36.38 34.04
C GLU A 42 -7.48 35.84 34.46
N ILE A 43 -7.79 36.00 35.75
CA ILE A 43 -9.06 35.59 36.34
C ILE A 43 -9.79 36.85 36.79
N ILE A 44 -10.98 37.07 36.24
CA ILE A 44 -11.82 38.24 36.54
C ILE A 44 -13.06 37.77 37.30
N PRO A 45 -13.21 38.13 38.59
CA PRO A 45 -14.40 37.81 39.36
C PRO A 45 -15.61 38.59 38.88
N THR A 46 -16.76 37.92 38.77
CA THR A 46 -18.04 38.55 38.35
C THR A 46 -18.67 39.44 39.41
N ILE A 47 -18.36 39.19 40.69
CA ILE A 47 -18.88 39.95 41.84
C ILE A 47 -17.65 40.49 42.57
N ILE A 48 -17.56 41.81 42.62
CA ILE A 48 -16.47 42.56 43.27
C ILE A 48 -17.03 43.37 44.45
N PRO A 49 -16.20 43.75 45.44
CA PRO A 49 -16.61 44.62 46.53
C PRO A 49 -17.19 45.95 46.01
N SER A 50 -18.19 46.51 46.69
CA SER A 50 -18.89 47.73 46.28
C SER A 50 -18.00 48.97 46.13
N GLU A 51 -16.82 48.96 46.75
CA GLU A 51 -15.83 50.05 46.75
C GLU A 51 -14.76 49.89 45.64
N VAL A 52 -14.80 48.82 44.85
CA VAL A 52 -13.81 48.49 43.82
C VAL A 52 -14.44 48.55 42.44
N SER A 53 -13.77 49.20 41.49
CA SER A 53 -14.25 49.28 40.09
C SER A 53 -13.80 48.09 39.25
N GLU A 54 -12.59 47.59 39.49
CA GLU A 54 -12.02 46.44 38.78
C GLU A 54 -11.16 45.56 39.70
N PHE A 55 -11.34 44.25 39.64
CA PHE A 55 -10.52 43.28 40.37
C PHE A 55 -10.00 42.20 39.42
N LYS A 56 -8.69 41.96 39.39
CA LYS A 56 -8.05 40.92 38.56
C LYS A 56 -7.10 40.08 39.39
N ILE A 57 -7.16 38.77 39.23
CA ILE A 57 -6.17 37.84 39.78
C ILE A 57 -5.30 37.36 38.62
N LYS A 58 -3.99 37.57 38.72
CA LYS A 58 -3.02 37.11 37.73
C LYS A 58 -2.23 35.92 38.25
N LEU A 59 -2.25 34.84 37.48
CA LEU A 59 -1.41 33.66 37.69
C LEU A 59 -0.09 33.85 36.96
N GLY A 60 1.01 33.87 37.71
CA GLY A 60 2.36 34.14 37.22
C GLY A 60 3.13 32.89 36.82
N LYS A 61 4.36 32.79 37.33
CA LYS A 61 5.27 31.67 37.04
C LYS A 61 4.93 30.48 37.92
N VAL A 62 4.97 29.28 37.32
CA VAL A 62 4.87 28.01 38.05
C VAL A 62 6.26 27.40 38.20
N SER A 63 6.55 26.85 39.37
CA SER A 63 7.77 26.11 39.65
C SER A 63 7.46 24.78 40.32
N VAL A 64 8.23 23.76 39.99
CA VAL A 64 8.08 22.40 40.52
C VAL A 64 9.39 22.02 41.18
N GLU A 65 9.32 21.66 42.46
CA GLU A 65 10.51 21.23 43.19
C GLU A 65 10.76 19.73 43.02
N LYS A 66 11.81 19.21 43.68
CA LYS A 66 12.00 17.76 43.79
C LYS A 66 11.12 17.17 44.90
N PRO A 67 10.91 15.84 44.92
CA PRO A 67 10.09 15.21 45.93
C PRO A 67 10.56 15.43 47.37
N VAL A 68 9.62 15.84 48.22
CA VAL A 68 9.83 16.07 49.65
C VAL A 68 8.75 15.40 50.48
N LEU A 69 9.12 14.97 51.69
CA LEU A 69 8.23 14.47 52.71
C LEU A 69 8.12 15.52 53.82
N VAL A 70 6.89 15.74 54.28
CA VAL A 70 6.58 16.50 55.49
C VAL A 70 6.34 15.48 56.59
N GLU A 71 7.16 15.45 57.64
CA GLU A 71 6.99 14.56 58.79
C GLU A 71 5.91 15.10 59.74
N ALA A 72 5.50 14.30 60.72
CA ALA A 72 4.41 14.66 61.65
C ALA A 72 4.70 15.91 62.50
N ASP A 73 5.97 16.23 62.71
CA ASP A 73 6.46 17.44 63.38
C ASP A 73 6.43 18.70 62.49
N GLY A 74 6.04 18.54 61.22
CA GLY A 74 6.01 19.63 60.23
C GLY A 74 7.35 19.89 59.54
N SER A 75 8.41 19.16 59.88
CA SER A 75 9.71 19.28 59.21
C SER A 75 9.66 18.73 57.78
N THR A 76 10.40 19.35 56.85
CA THR A 76 10.47 18.93 55.45
C THR A 76 11.83 18.33 55.14
N ARG A 77 11.85 17.17 54.46
CA ARG A 77 13.08 16.53 54.00
C ARG A 77 12.91 15.89 52.63
N SER A 78 14.01 15.63 51.95
CA SER A 78 13.99 14.87 50.69
C SER A 78 13.54 13.43 50.95
N VAL A 79 12.73 12.89 50.03
CA VAL A 79 12.28 11.50 50.05
C VAL A 79 12.80 10.80 48.80
N TYR A 80 13.17 9.53 48.91
CA TYR A 80 13.63 8.70 47.78
C TYR A 80 12.55 7.68 47.38
N PRO A 81 12.58 7.15 46.14
CA PRO A 81 11.58 6.19 45.67
C PRO A 81 11.51 4.93 46.54
N PHE A 82 12.64 4.33 46.93
CA PHE A 82 12.71 3.18 47.86
C PHE A 82 11.93 3.41 49.15
N GLU A 83 12.17 4.54 49.82
CA GLU A 83 11.46 4.90 51.05
C GLU A 83 9.95 5.04 50.81
N SER A 84 9.57 5.60 49.65
CA SER A 84 8.15 5.78 49.30
C SER A 84 7.43 4.45 49.10
N ARG A 85 8.11 3.45 48.54
CA ARG A 85 7.58 2.07 48.41
C ARG A 85 7.38 1.45 49.79
N LEU A 86 8.39 1.53 50.66
CA LEU A 86 8.40 0.87 51.97
C LEU A 86 7.36 1.45 52.95
N ARG A 87 7.23 2.79 52.99
CA ARG A 87 6.32 3.49 53.92
C ARG A 87 4.90 3.67 53.39
N ASN A 88 4.54 3.04 52.26
CA ASN A 88 3.27 3.28 51.57
C ASN A 88 3.00 4.76 51.28
N LEU A 89 4.05 5.53 50.99
CA LEU A 89 3.94 6.95 50.66
C LEU A 89 3.72 7.14 49.16
N THR A 90 3.37 8.35 48.79
CA THR A 90 3.32 8.75 47.39
C THR A 90 4.48 9.67 47.09
N TYR A 91 5.18 9.41 45.99
CA TYR A 91 6.37 10.15 45.58
C TYR A 91 5.99 11.48 44.92
N TRP A 92 5.72 12.50 45.74
CA TRP A 92 5.17 13.80 45.34
C TRP A 92 6.22 14.91 45.34
N ALA A 93 6.18 15.78 44.32
CA ALA A 93 6.83 17.08 44.32
C ALA A 93 5.83 18.22 44.55
N PRO A 94 6.16 19.26 45.34
CA PRO A 94 5.33 20.44 45.50
C PRO A 94 5.41 21.33 44.25
N ILE A 95 4.27 21.92 43.89
CA ILE A 95 4.13 22.90 42.82
C ILE A 95 3.83 24.26 43.45
N HIS A 96 4.68 25.24 43.17
CA HIS A 96 4.50 26.62 43.61
C HIS A 96 4.02 27.48 42.43
N LEU A 97 3.13 28.42 42.74
CA LEU A 97 2.58 29.38 41.77
C LEU A 97 2.67 30.79 42.34
N ASP A 98 3.20 31.71 41.52
CA ASP A 98 3.15 33.14 41.82
C ASP A 98 1.76 33.68 41.52
N VAL A 99 1.16 34.39 42.46
CA VAL A 99 -0.19 34.96 42.32
C VAL A 99 -0.13 36.44 42.69
N SER A 100 -0.71 37.28 41.83
CA SER A 100 -0.84 38.72 42.06
C SER A 100 -2.29 39.19 41.96
N ALA A 101 -2.66 40.12 42.85
CA ALA A 101 -3.96 40.77 42.93
C ALA A 101 -3.85 42.20 42.41
N TYR A 102 -4.67 42.55 41.41
CA TYR A 102 -4.81 43.92 40.93
C TYR A 102 -6.19 44.47 41.28
N VAL A 103 -6.22 45.61 41.95
CA VAL A 103 -7.42 46.38 42.29
C VAL A 103 -7.33 47.71 41.58
N ASP A 104 -8.27 48.03 40.70
CA ASP A 104 -8.28 49.24 39.87
C ASP A 104 -6.96 49.45 39.10
N ASN A 105 -6.43 48.35 38.55
CA ASN A 105 -5.14 48.26 37.85
C ASN A 105 -3.88 48.56 38.69
N VAL A 106 -3.99 48.65 40.01
CA VAL A 106 -2.86 48.72 40.94
C VAL A 106 -2.62 47.38 41.60
N GLU A 107 -1.37 46.91 41.60
CA GLU A 107 -0.98 45.67 42.29
C GLU A 107 -1.08 45.88 43.82
N ARG A 108 -1.94 45.12 44.48
CA ARG A 108 -2.17 45.22 45.93
C ARG A 108 -1.49 44.11 46.71
N GLU A 109 -1.40 42.92 46.13
CA GLU A 109 -0.89 41.72 46.79
C GLU A 109 -0.12 40.87 45.77
N SER A 110 1.05 40.37 46.14
CA SER A 110 1.89 39.51 45.30
C SER A 110 2.58 38.48 46.19
N PHE A 111 2.36 37.19 45.95
CA PHE A 111 2.94 36.12 46.76
C PHE A 111 3.09 34.82 45.98
N THR A 112 4.06 34.02 46.39
CA THR A 112 4.20 32.63 45.95
C THR A 112 3.47 31.72 46.93
N THR A 113 2.62 30.82 46.41
CA THR A 113 1.88 29.85 47.24
C THR A 113 2.01 28.44 46.70
N LEU A 114 1.80 27.45 47.58
CA LEU A 114 1.69 26.05 47.19
C LEU A 114 0.36 25.85 46.45
N LEU A 115 0.45 25.54 45.16
CA LEU A 115 -0.71 25.23 44.32
C LEU A 115 -1.24 23.81 44.59
N GLY A 116 -0.33 22.90 44.94
CA GLY A 116 -0.61 21.49 45.19
C GLY A 116 0.66 20.67 45.02
N LYS A 117 0.50 19.34 44.96
CA LYS A 117 1.60 18.41 44.70
C LYS A 117 1.33 17.65 43.39
N ILE A 118 2.38 17.26 42.67
CA ILE A 118 2.32 16.37 41.48
C ILE A 118 3.17 15.10 41.65
N PRO A 119 2.72 13.89 41.23
CA PRO A 119 3.52 12.70 41.42
C PRO A 119 4.66 12.71 40.41
N VAL A 120 5.86 12.37 40.86
CA VAL A 120 7.07 12.42 40.03
C VAL A 120 7.37 11.03 39.46
N MET A 121 7.71 11.00 38.17
CA MET A 121 8.13 9.78 37.49
C MET A 121 9.54 9.38 37.93
N VAL A 122 9.75 8.10 38.25
CA VAL A 122 11.06 7.56 38.64
C VAL A 122 12.04 7.68 37.45
N LYS A 123 13.28 8.11 37.74
CA LYS A 123 14.35 8.46 36.78
C LYS A 123 14.07 9.65 35.84
N SER A 124 12.94 10.37 36.00
CA SER A 124 12.73 11.66 35.32
C SER A 124 13.64 12.77 35.84
N LYS A 125 13.77 13.90 35.13
CA LYS A 125 14.61 15.04 35.52
C LYS A 125 14.32 15.58 36.93
N PHE A 126 13.06 15.47 37.36
CA PHE A 126 12.61 15.95 38.67
C PHE A 126 12.74 14.89 39.78
N CYS A 127 13.16 13.66 39.46
CA CYS A 127 13.45 12.62 40.43
C CYS A 127 14.83 12.84 41.06
N HIS A 128 15.00 12.45 42.33
CA HIS A 128 16.30 12.47 43.00
C HIS A 128 17.30 11.46 42.42
N LEU A 129 16.82 10.41 41.73
CA LEU A 129 17.66 9.40 41.08
C LEU A 129 18.23 9.83 39.72
N SER A 130 17.79 10.97 39.18
CA SER A 130 18.21 11.42 37.85
C SER A 130 19.70 11.77 37.83
N GLY A 131 20.44 11.20 36.88
CA GLY A 131 21.87 11.46 36.69
C GLY A 131 22.81 10.83 37.72
N LEU A 132 22.30 9.98 38.63
CA LEU A 132 23.14 9.23 39.57
C LEU A 132 23.87 8.08 38.85
N ASN A 133 25.12 7.82 39.27
CA ASN A 133 25.89 6.67 38.79
C ASN A 133 25.43 5.36 39.46
N ARG A 134 25.87 4.20 38.93
CA ARG A 134 25.46 2.88 39.44
C ARG A 134 25.71 2.70 40.94
N GLU A 135 26.86 3.14 41.45
CA GLU A 135 27.21 3.05 42.88
C GLU A 135 26.29 3.88 43.78
N SER A 136 25.95 5.10 43.35
CA SER A 136 25.04 5.97 44.09
C SER A 136 23.62 5.39 44.13
N LEU A 137 23.16 4.76 43.04
CA LEU A 137 21.85 4.10 43.00
C LEU A 137 21.78 2.96 44.04
N ILE A 138 22.83 2.14 44.12
CA ILE A 138 22.95 1.06 45.11
C ILE A 138 22.93 1.64 46.54
N LYS A 139 23.64 2.76 46.78
CA LYS A 139 23.64 3.44 48.09
C LYS A 139 22.24 3.90 48.52
N TYR A 140 21.38 4.25 47.57
CA TYR A 140 19.98 4.61 47.82
C TYR A 140 19.01 3.42 47.72
N TYR A 141 19.51 2.18 47.76
CA TYR A 141 18.74 0.94 47.72
C TYR A 141 17.90 0.77 46.43
N GLU A 142 18.40 1.25 45.30
CA GLU A 142 17.78 1.08 43.99
C GLU A 142 18.64 0.20 43.08
N ASP A 143 17.98 -0.61 42.25
CA ASP A 143 18.65 -1.37 41.19
C ASP A 143 19.11 -0.42 40.07
N PRO A 144 20.41 -0.39 39.72
CA PRO A 144 20.90 0.40 38.60
C PRO A 144 20.21 0.10 37.27
N ASP A 145 19.79 -1.15 37.07
CA ASP A 145 19.22 -1.66 35.82
C ASP A 145 17.69 -1.47 35.74
N ASP A 146 17.04 -0.91 36.77
CA ASP A 146 15.63 -0.52 36.68
C ASP A 146 15.45 0.57 35.60
N PRO A 147 14.59 0.39 34.58
CA PRO A 147 14.43 1.38 33.51
C PRO A 147 13.81 2.71 33.95
N GLY A 148 13.11 2.76 35.09
CA GLY A 148 12.27 3.89 35.50
C GLY A 148 11.04 4.06 34.60
N GLY A 149 10.47 5.26 34.54
CA GLY A 149 9.33 5.56 33.66
C GLY A 149 7.94 5.27 34.25
N TYR A 150 7.86 5.07 35.56
CA TYR A 150 6.62 4.82 36.31
C TYR A 150 6.52 5.72 37.56
N PHE A 151 5.39 5.66 38.26
CA PHE A 151 5.07 6.46 39.44
C PHE A 151 4.88 5.59 40.68
N ILE A 152 5.08 6.14 41.88
CA ILE A 152 4.81 5.45 43.15
C ILE A 152 3.69 6.19 43.87
N LEU A 153 2.56 5.51 44.08
CA LEU A 153 1.36 6.04 44.73
C LEU A 153 0.92 5.12 45.86
N ASN A 154 0.91 5.65 47.08
CA ASN A 154 0.62 4.89 48.30
C ASN A 154 1.42 3.57 48.37
N GLY A 155 2.73 3.62 48.08
CA GLY A 155 3.62 2.45 48.00
C GLY A 155 3.53 1.65 46.71
N ASN A 156 2.40 1.73 45.98
CA ASN A 156 2.19 0.95 44.76
C ASN A 156 2.83 1.61 43.53
N GLU A 157 3.54 0.81 42.74
CA GLU A 157 4.09 1.24 41.48
C GLU A 157 3.03 1.23 40.37
N ARG A 158 2.88 2.36 39.68
CA ARG A 158 1.89 2.55 38.62
C ARG A 158 2.50 3.10 37.35
N VAL A 159 2.07 2.55 36.23
CA VAL A 159 2.48 2.96 34.88
C VAL A 159 1.32 3.67 34.18
N LEU A 160 1.63 4.77 33.50
CA LEU A 160 0.72 5.39 32.55
C LEU A 160 0.92 4.74 31.19
N ILE A 161 -0.10 4.01 30.72
CA ILE A 161 -0.07 3.37 29.40
C ILE A 161 -0.08 4.42 28.29
N ILE A 162 0.62 4.14 27.19
CA ILE A 162 0.63 5.00 26.02
C ILE A 162 -0.71 4.83 25.30
N VAL A 163 -1.39 5.93 25.01
CA VAL A 163 -2.72 5.91 24.40
C VAL A 163 -2.62 6.24 22.92
N GLU A 164 -3.16 5.38 22.06
CA GLU A 164 -3.38 5.70 20.66
C GLU A 164 -4.70 6.47 20.49
N ASP A 165 -4.61 7.70 19.98
CA ASP A 165 -5.73 8.58 19.66
C ASP A 165 -5.76 8.90 18.15
N LEU A 166 -6.94 9.23 17.64
CA LEU A 166 -7.07 9.80 16.30
C LEU A 166 -6.47 11.22 16.27
N VAL A 167 -5.81 11.56 15.17
CA VAL A 167 -5.26 12.91 14.92
C VAL A 167 -6.35 13.97 15.05
N SER A 168 -6.07 14.99 15.86
CA SER A 168 -6.87 16.21 15.93
C SER A 168 -6.61 17.13 14.74
N ASN A 169 -7.52 18.08 14.49
CA ASN A 169 -7.45 19.09 13.42
C ASN A 169 -7.44 18.52 12.00
N LYS A 170 -7.91 17.28 11.83
CA LYS A 170 -8.06 16.63 10.53
C LYS A 170 -9.52 16.27 10.26
N PHE A 171 -9.94 16.50 9.02
CA PHE A 171 -11.31 16.26 8.57
C PHE A 171 -11.45 14.83 8.00
N PHE A 172 -12.20 13.98 8.71
CA PHE A 172 -12.48 12.59 8.36
C PHE A 172 -13.90 12.47 7.84
N ILE A 173 -14.09 11.83 6.69
CA ILE A 173 -15.41 11.59 6.08
C ILE A 173 -15.61 10.09 6.00
N ARG A 174 -16.80 9.62 6.39
CA ARG A 174 -17.18 8.20 6.36
C ARG A 174 -18.56 8.03 5.72
N LYS A 175 -18.73 6.98 4.92
CA LYS A 175 -20.03 6.48 4.50
C LYS A 175 -20.64 5.60 5.59
N ASN A 176 -21.82 5.97 6.06
CA ASN A 176 -22.55 5.17 7.03
C ASN A 176 -23.35 4.08 6.33
N LYS A 177 -23.31 2.86 6.87
CA LYS A 177 -24.18 1.76 6.43
C LYS A 177 -25.61 1.92 6.94
N VAL A 178 -25.77 2.50 8.14
CA VAL A 178 -27.05 2.64 8.86
C VAL A 178 -27.11 4.03 9.48
N GLY A 179 -28.27 4.68 9.40
CA GLY A 179 -28.52 5.98 10.01
C GLY A 179 -29.30 6.94 9.10
N PRO A 180 -29.70 8.12 9.62
CA PRO A 180 -30.45 9.12 8.86
C PRO A 180 -29.61 9.83 7.80
N SER A 181 -28.28 9.75 7.90
CA SER A 181 -27.33 10.36 6.99
C SER A 181 -26.44 9.31 6.34
N ALA A 182 -26.35 9.35 5.01
CA ALA A 182 -25.51 8.45 4.22
C ALA A 182 -24.01 8.74 4.39
N PHE A 183 -23.65 10.00 4.61
CA PHE A 183 -22.27 10.44 4.77
C PHE A 183 -22.14 11.34 5.99
N THR A 184 -21.19 11.03 6.86
CA THR A 184 -20.88 11.84 8.03
C THR A 184 -19.40 12.17 8.05
N ALA A 185 -19.09 13.44 8.29
CA ALA A 185 -17.74 13.88 8.55
C ALA A 185 -17.55 14.30 10.00
N LYS A 186 -16.35 14.04 10.52
CA LYS A 186 -15.95 14.38 11.88
C LYS A 186 -14.59 15.06 11.87
N ILE A 187 -14.46 16.08 12.71
CA ILE A 187 -13.19 16.73 13.03
C ILE A 187 -13.12 16.98 14.53
N PHE A 188 -12.04 16.56 15.16
CA PHE A 188 -11.71 16.92 16.53
C PHE A 188 -10.87 18.19 16.49
N SER A 189 -11.50 19.34 16.66
CA SER A 189 -10.79 20.63 16.63
C SER A 189 -10.14 20.88 17.99
N GLU A 190 -8.81 20.92 18.03
CA GLU A 190 -7.99 21.06 19.22
C GLU A 190 -7.08 22.29 19.17
N LYS A 191 -7.18 23.16 20.19
CA LYS A 191 -6.27 24.29 20.45
C LYS A 191 -6.21 24.57 21.95
N GLY A 192 -5.01 24.55 22.53
CA GLY A 192 -4.82 24.78 23.96
C GLY A 192 -5.72 23.86 24.80
N SER A 193 -6.65 24.44 25.54
CA SER A 193 -7.60 23.71 26.38
C SER A 193 -8.85 23.16 25.70
N TYR A 194 -9.13 23.60 24.48
CA TYR A 194 -10.33 23.21 23.76
C TYR A 194 -10.05 22.01 22.87
N ARG A 195 -10.74 20.89 23.10
CA ARG A 195 -10.82 19.75 22.16
C ARG A 195 -12.28 19.44 21.86
N ILE A 196 -12.78 19.99 20.75
CA ILE A 196 -14.22 20.03 20.46
C ILE A 196 -14.51 19.17 19.22
N PRO A 197 -15.34 18.12 19.36
CA PRO A 197 -15.81 17.36 18.21
C PRO A 197 -16.82 18.17 17.41
N HIS A 198 -16.57 18.30 16.12
CA HIS A 198 -17.52 18.82 15.15
C HIS A 198 -17.94 17.68 14.23
N THR A 199 -19.24 17.53 14.04
CA THR A 199 -19.82 16.53 13.14
C THR A 199 -20.59 17.25 12.04
N ILE A 200 -20.32 16.91 10.79
CA ILE A 200 -21.05 17.40 9.62
C ILE A 200 -21.78 16.22 9.00
N GLU A 201 -23.08 16.35 8.77
CA GLU A 201 -23.92 15.28 8.21
C GLU A 201 -24.90 15.84 7.18
N GLN A 202 -25.06 15.12 6.07
CA GLN A 202 -26.11 15.41 5.09
C GLN A 202 -27.32 14.53 5.37
N MET A 203 -28.46 15.15 5.66
CA MET A 203 -29.71 14.44 5.93
C MET A 203 -30.46 14.11 4.64
N LYS A 204 -31.54 13.34 4.75
CA LYS A 204 -32.38 12.94 3.61
C LYS A 204 -33.05 14.12 2.89
N ASP A 205 -33.19 15.25 3.57
CA ASP A 205 -33.69 16.53 3.02
C ASP A 205 -32.67 17.22 2.08
N GLY A 206 -31.46 16.67 1.93
CA GLY A 206 -30.38 17.27 1.14
C GLY A 206 -29.59 18.36 1.89
N MET A 207 -30.04 18.74 3.09
CA MET A 207 -29.41 19.80 3.89
C MET A 207 -28.17 19.28 4.62
N ILE A 208 -27.15 20.12 4.66
CA ILE A 208 -25.88 19.85 5.33
C ILE A 208 -25.90 20.56 6.68
N TYR A 209 -25.83 19.75 7.73
CA TYR A 209 -25.87 20.22 9.11
C TYR A 209 -24.51 20.08 9.77
N ILE A 210 -24.19 21.01 10.67
CA ILE A 210 -23.05 20.94 11.58
C ILE A 210 -23.53 20.84 13.03
N SER A 211 -22.85 20.01 13.82
CA SER A 211 -23.06 19.87 15.26
C SER A 211 -21.75 20.02 16.02
N PHE A 212 -21.74 20.87 17.04
CA PHE A 212 -20.62 21.09 17.96
C PHE A 212 -21.14 21.67 19.28
N THR A 213 -20.56 21.25 20.41
CA THR A 213 -20.97 21.67 21.77
C THR A 213 -22.51 21.65 21.97
N ARG A 214 -23.14 22.83 22.14
CA ARG A 214 -24.58 23.04 22.31
C ARG A 214 -25.34 23.15 20.98
N PHE A 215 -24.65 23.48 19.88
CA PHE A 215 -25.26 23.54 18.56
C PHE A 215 -25.46 22.13 18.04
N LYS A 216 -26.72 21.67 18.00
CA LYS A 216 -27.10 20.37 17.44
C LYS A 216 -27.80 20.58 16.10
N ARG A 217 -27.29 19.95 15.05
CA ARG A 217 -27.85 19.92 13.69
C ARG A 217 -28.29 21.30 13.18
N VAL A 218 -27.34 22.21 13.13
CA VAL A 218 -27.56 23.57 12.61
C VAL A 218 -27.16 23.61 11.14
N PRO A 219 -27.96 24.20 10.22
CA PRO A 219 -27.57 24.30 8.81
C PRO A 219 -26.23 25.02 8.65
N ILE A 220 -25.31 24.42 7.91
CA ILE A 220 -23.92 24.89 7.87
C ILE A 220 -23.78 26.26 7.19
N ILE A 221 -24.62 26.55 6.19
CA ILE A 221 -24.65 27.85 5.48
C ILE A 221 -25.04 28.99 6.43
N VAL A 222 -25.97 28.75 7.36
CA VAL A 222 -26.37 29.75 8.37
C VAL A 222 -25.20 30.09 9.29
N VAL A 223 -24.38 29.10 9.65
CA VAL A 223 -23.17 29.33 10.44
C VAL A 223 -22.13 30.14 9.63
N ILE A 224 -21.97 29.87 8.34
CA ILE A 224 -21.07 30.62 7.46
C ILE A 224 -21.51 32.09 7.35
N LYS A 225 -22.81 32.35 7.15
CA LYS A 225 -23.38 33.71 7.13
C LYS A 225 -23.24 34.43 8.46
N ALA A 226 -23.42 33.73 9.59
CA ALA A 226 -23.22 34.28 10.93
C ALA A 226 -21.75 34.66 11.22
N LEU A 227 -20.78 34.03 10.56
CA LEU A 227 -19.36 34.39 10.67
C LEU A 227 -18.99 35.65 9.89
N GLY A 228 -19.81 36.07 8.92
CA GLY A 228 -19.62 37.30 8.14
C GLY A 228 -19.56 37.09 6.61
N LEU A 229 -19.52 35.84 6.12
CA LEU A 229 -19.57 35.56 4.68
C LEU A 229 -21.03 35.47 4.23
N VAL A 230 -21.62 36.62 3.86
CA VAL A 230 -23.06 36.75 3.66
C VAL A 230 -23.51 36.54 2.20
N ARG A 231 -22.68 36.91 1.22
CA ARG A 231 -23.04 36.84 -0.21
C ARG A 231 -23.07 35.38 -0.68
N ASP A 232 -24.23 34.93 -1.14
CA ASP A 232 -24.42 33.55 -1.62
C ASP A 232 -23.49 33.22 -2.80
N GLN A 233 -23.20 34.19 -3.66
CA GLN A 233 -22.26 34.03 -4.76
C GLN A 233 -20.84 33.71 -4.27
N ASP A 234 -20.37 34.39 -3.22
CA ASP A 234 -19.05 34.16 -2.66
C ASP A 234 -18.99 32.76 -2.02
N ILE A 235 -20.01 32.40 -1.24
CA ILE A 235 -20.13 31.07 -0.62
C ILE A 235 -20.10 29.98 -1.70
N ASN A 236 -20.88 30.15 -2.77
CA ASN A 236 -20.93 29.22 -3.88
C ASN A 236 -19.56 29.12 -4.58
N ASN A 237 -18.89 30.23 -4.87
CA ASN A 237 -17.59 30.23 -5.52
C ASN A 237 -16.51 29.53 -4.67
N PHE A 238 -16.52 29.73 -3.35
CA PHE A 238 -15.58 29.05 -2.45
C PHE A 238 -15.81 27.53 -2.35
N ILE A 239 -17.04 27.05 -2.58
CA ILE A 239 -17.37 25.61 -2.53
C ILE A 239 -17.24 24.97 -3.92
N CYS A 240 -17.73 25.63 -4.96
CA CYS A 240 -18.00 25.12 -6.30
C CYS A 240 -17.04 25.65 -7.39
N GLU A 241 -15.83 26.06 -7.02
CA GLU A 241 -14.82 26.70 -7.89
C GLU A 241 -14.72 26.10 -9.31
N ASP A 242 -14.44 24.78 -9.40
CA ASP A 242 -14.27 24.08 -10.69
C ASP A 242 -15.52 23.29 -11.11
N LYS A 243 -16.48 23.12 -10.20
CA LYS A 243 -17.59 22.17 -10.37
C LYS A 243 -18.81 22.59 -9.54
N ILE A 244 -19.97 22.59 -10.20
CA ILE A 244 -21.25 22.95 -9.60
C ILE A 244 -21.85 21.72 -8.92
N TYR A 245 -22.33 21.89 -7.69
CA TYR A 245 -23.05 20.87 -6.92
C TYR A 245 -24.48 21.35 -6.64
N ASP A 246 -25.48 20.57 -7.08
CA ASP A 246 -26.91 20.87 -6.83
C ASP A 246 -27.22 20.94 -5.33
N ASP A 247 -26.52 20.15 -4.51
CA ASP A 247 -26.62 20.15 -3.05
C ASP A 247 -26.35 21.55 -2.46
N VAL A 248 -25.40 22.30 -3.03
CA VAL A 248 -25.06 23.65 -2.55
C VAL A 248 -26.19 24.62 -2.86
N PHE A 249 -26.80 24.51 -4.03
CA PHE A 249 -27.94 25.34 -4.41
C PHE A 249 -29.15 25.13 -3.48
N ILE A 250 -29.45 23.88 -3.12
CA ILE A 250 -30.52 23.55 -2.15
C ILE A 250 -30.24 24.19 -0.78
N ASN A 251 -29.00 24.11 -0.31
CA ASN A 251 -28.61 24.66 0.99
C ASN A 251 -28.60 26.21 0.99
N LEU A 252 -28.21 26.85 -0.11
CA LEU A 252 -28.29 28.31 -0.26
C LEU A 252 -29.74 28.79 -0.31
N SER A 253 -30.60 28.13 -1.11
CA SER A 253 -32.02 28.45 -1.27
C SER A 253 -32.78 28.46 0.05
N ASN A 254 -32.50 27.49 0.92
CA ASN A 254 -33.10 27.42 2.27
C ASN A 254 -32.61 28.51 3.25
N SER A 255 -31.65 29.34 2.85
CA SER A 255 -31.09 30.42 3.67
C SER A 255 -31.23 31.82 3.04
N VAL A 256 -32.05 31.96 1.99
CA VAL A 256 -32.21 33.20 1.20
C VAL A 256 -32.75 34.36 2.04
N GLU A 257 -33.61 34.08 3.02
CA GLU A 257 -34.18 35.09 3.91
C GLU A 257 -33.13 35.70 4.87
N LEU A 258 -32.02 34.99 5.08
CA LEU A 258 -30.93 35.40 5.96
C LEU A 258 -29.91 36.23 5.19
N LYS A 259 -30.28 37.50 4.91
CA LYS A 259 -29.47 38.45 4.12
C LYS A 259 -28.40 39.20 4.91
N THR A 260 -28.40 39.11 6.24
CA THR A 260 -27.45 39.83 7.10
C THR A 260 -26.85 38.89 8.13
N GLN A 261 -25.66 39.25 8.63
CA GLN A 261 -25.01 38.54 9.73
C GLN A 261 -25.91 38.51 10.98
N LYS A 262 -26.58 39.64 11.27
CA LYS A 262 -27.49 39.79 12.41
C LYS A 262 -28.66 38.81 12.37
N ASN A 263 -29.32 38.69 11.21
CA ASN A 263 -30.44 37.75 11.04
C ASN A 263 -29.99 36.29 11.25
N SER A 264 -28.77 35.96 10.83
CA SER A 264 -28.20 34.62 11.00
C SER A 264 -27.87 34.32 12.47
N LEU A 265 -27.34 35.30 13.21
CA LEU A 265 -27.09 35.18 14.66
C LEU A 265 -28.40 35.04 15.45
N ASP A 266 -29.44 35.78 15.08
CA ASP A 266 -30.77 35.65 15.69
C ASP A 266 -31.34 34.24 15.49
N PHE A 267 -31.28 33.70 14.27
CA PHE A 267 -31.71 32.33 13.97
C PHE A 267 -30.99 31.29 14.85
N LEU A 268 -29.66 31.43 15.00
CA LEU A 268 -28.87 30.57 15.86
C LEU A 268 -29.26 30.70 17.34
N SER A 269 -29.56 31.91 17.80
CA SER A 269 -29.97 32.17 19.18
C SER A 269 -31.30 31.49 19.53
N LYS A 270 -32.28 31.56 18.61
CA LYS A 270 -33.59 30.91 18.73
C LYS A 270 -33.44 29.40 18.79
N LYS A 271 -32.52 28.83 18.00
CA LYS A 271 -32.27 27.38 17.97
C LYS A 271 -31.60 26.85 19.23
N ILE A 272 -30.85 27.67 19.97
CA ILE A 272 -30.26 27.29 21.27
C ILE A 272 -31.26 27.46 22.43
N GLY A 273 -32.27 28.32 22.28
CA GLY A 273 -33.31 28.54 23.30
C GLY A 273 -32.89 29.51 24.42
N PHE A 274 -32.26 30.65 24.08
CA PHE A 274 -31.96 31.68 25.08
C PHE A 274 -33.20 32.52 25.44
N ASN A 275 -33.50 32.68 26.74
CA ASN A 275 -34.62 33.47 27.28
C ASN A 275 -34.23 34.90 27.73
N GLN A 276 -33.34 35.60 27.00
CA GLN A 276 -32.84 36.93 27.37
C GLN A 276 -33.30 38.06 26.43
N VAL A 277 -32.83 39.29 26.66
CA VAL A 277 -33.00 40.45 25.76
C VAL A 277 -32.21 40.25 24.46
N GLN A 278 -32.68 40.80 23.34
CA GLN A 278 -32.19 40.46 21.99
C GLN A 278 -30.70 40.75 21.75
N ASN A 279 -30.16 41.89 22.21
CA ASN A 279 -28.76 42.25 21.99
C ASN A 279 -27.79 41.29 22.72
N ASP A 280 -28.12 40.90 23.97
CA ASP A 280 -27.29 39.96 24.75
C ASP A 280 -27.23 38.56 24.12
N LYS A 281 -28.25 38.17 23.35
CA LYS A 281 -28.28 36.88 22.64
C LYS A 281 -27.28 36.84 21.50
N GLU A 282 -27.19 37.90 20.72
CA GLU A 282 -26.31 37.97 19.55
C GLU A 282 -24.84 37.90 19.98
N ASP A 283 -24.46 38.70 20.98
CA ASP A 283 -23.10 38.71 21.52
C ASP A 283 -22.72 37.35 22.12
N ARG A 284 -23.63 36.71 22.86
CA ARG A 284 -23.39 35.36 23.39
C ARG A 284 -23.21 34.30 22.31
N VAL A 285 -24.05 34.29 21.28
CA VAL A 285 -23.90 33.35 20.16
C VAL A 285 -22.57 33.61 19.46
N SER A 286 -22.24 34.87 19.23
CA SER A 286 -20.99 35.29 18.61
C SER A 286 -19.77 34.80 19.41
N ASP A 287 -19.79 34.97 20.73
CA ASP A 287 -18.75 34.47 21.65
C ASP A 287 -18.64 32.93 21.60
N MET A 288 -19.77 32.24 21.50
CA MET A 288 -19.78 30.78 21.37
C MET A 288 -19.19 30.31 20.04
N LEU A 289 -19.45 31.03 18.94
CA LEU A 289 -18.82 30.74 17.65
C LEU A 289 -17.31 31.01 17.70
N ASP A 290 -16.88 32.07 18.37
CA ASP A 290 -15.45 32.37 18.50
C ASP A 290 -14.71 31.32 19.33
N LYS A 291 -15.25 30.94 20.49
CA LYS A 291 -14.57 30.02 21.41
C LYS A 291 -14.72 28.55 21.00
N TYR A 292 -15.87 28.15 20.47
CA TYR A 292 -16.21 26.72 20.30
C TYR A 292 -16.20 26.21 18.86
N LEU A 293 -16.42 27.07 17.86
CA LEU A 293 -16.37 26.66 16.46
C LEU A 293 -14.92 26.68 15.96
N LEU A 294 -14.42 25.52 15.55
CA LEU A 294 -13.08 25.32 14.98
C LEU A 294 -11.95 26.07 15.71
N PRO A 295 -11.80 25.93 17.05
CA PRO A 295 -10.80 26.68 17.82
C PRO A 295 -9.36 26.55 17.29
N HIS A 296 -8.99 25.46 16.62
CA HIS A 296 -7.67 25.29 16.00
C HIS A 296 -7.30 26.35 14.96
N ILE A 297 -8.30 26.93 14.28
CA ILE A 297 -8.10 28.04 13.36
C ILE A 297 -7.85 29.31 14.17
N GLY A 298 -8.68 29.55 15.19
CA GLY A 298 -8.66 30.81 15.92
C GLY A 298 -9.76 30.89 16.97
N ILE A 299 -9.56 31.79 17.94
CA ILE A 299 -10.53 32.06 19.02
C ILE A 299 -10.89 33.55 19.11
N LYS A 300 -10.29 34.40 18.27
CA LYS A 300 -10.55 35.84 18.25
C LYS A 300 -11.61 36.17 17.19
N LYS A 301 -12.20 37.35 17.31
CA LYS A 301 -13.18 37.89 16.35
C LYS A 301 -12.60 38.04 14.94
N GLU A 302 -11.32 38.36 14.82
CA GLU A 302 -10.58 38.48 13.56
C GLU A 302 -10.54 37.15 12.78
N ASP A 303 -10.55 36.02 13.49
CA ASP A 303 -10.40 34.69 12.89
C ASP A 303 -11.69 34.17 12.22
N ARG A 304 -12.83 34.87 12.39
CA ARG A 304 -14.15 34.42 11.92
C ARG A 304 -14.20 34.17 10.42
N MET A 305 -13.59 35.05 9.62
CA MET A 305 -13.55 34.88 8.16
C MET A 305 -12.74 33.66 7.74
N LEU A 306 -11.60 33.40 8.40
CA LEU A 306 -10.81 32.19 8.17
C LEU A 306 -11.59 30.92 8.50
N LYS A 307 -12.40 30.94 9.58
CA LYS A 307 -13.30 29.83 9.90
C LYS A 307 -14.35 29.62 8.82
N ALA A 308 -14.94 30.69 8.29
CA ALA A 308 -15.93 30.62 7.21
C ALA A 308 -15.33 29.96 5.95
N TYR A 309 -14.14 30.39 5.51
CA TYR A 309 -13.46 29.78 4.36
C TYR A 309 -13.12 28.30 4.57
N ASN A 310 -12.70 27.92 5.78
CA ASN A 310 -12.44 26.51 6.09
C ASN A 310 -13.71 25.66 6.11
N LEU A 311 -14.85 26.20 6.58
CA LEU A 311 -16.14 25.51 6.47
C LEU A 311 -16.53 25.30 5.00
N CYS A 312 -16.34 26.28 4.12
CA CYS A 312 -16.54 26.11 2.68
C CYS A 312 -15.64 24.98 2.12
N LYS A 313 -14.36 24.95 2.49
CA LYS A 313 -13.43 23.87 2.11
C LYS A 313 -13.88 22.49 2.63
N TYR A 314 -14.39 22.42 3.85
CA TYR A 314 -14.93 21.19 4.42
C TYR A 314 -16.19 20.72 3.70
N ILE A 315 -17.08 21.63 3.30
CA ILE A 315 -18.25 21.30 2.46
C ILE A 315 -17.79 20.80 1.09
N LYS A 316 -16.87 21.49 0.41
CA LYS A 316 -16.29 21.05 -0.88
C LYS A 316 -15.76 19.63 -0.77
N LYS A 317 -14.88 19.37 0.22
CA LYS A 317 -14.30 18.04 0.43
C LYS A 317 -15.35 16.97 0.79
N PHE A 318 -16.35 17.33 1.58
CA PHE A 318 -17.47 16.44 1.91
C PHE A 318 -18.25 16.03 0.65
N LEU A 319 -18.58 16.99 -0.22
CA LEU A 319 -19.30 16.74 -1.47
C LEU A 319 -18.48 15.94 -2.47
N MET A 320 -17.17 16.19 -2.60
CA MET A 320 -16.31 15.39 -3.48
C MET A 320 -16.28 13.90 -3.05
N VAL A 321 -16.34 13.59 -1.75
CA VAL A 321 -16.46 12.19 -1.29
C VAL A 321 -17.88 11.66 -1.50
N ALA A 322 -18.90 12.46 -1.23
CA ALA A 322 -20.30 12.03 -1.30
C ALA A 322 -20.86 11.90 -2.74
N ARG A 323 -20.30 12.63 -3.71
CA ARG A 323 -20.79 12.71 -5.10
C ARG A 323 -19.76 12.24 -6.13
N ASP A 324 -18.48 12.54 -5.92
CA ASP A 324 -17.44 12.28 -6.94
C ASP A 324 -16.71 10.96 -6.73
N GLY A 325 -17.12 10.18 -5.73
CA GLY A 325 -16.56 8.86 -5.46
C GLY A 325 -15.10 8.91 -5.00
N LEU A 326 -14.63 10.05 -4.47
CA LEU A 326 -13.33 10.11 -3.82
C LEU A 326 -13.28 9.15 -2.64
N THR A 327 -12.12 8.54 -2.45
CA THR A 327 -11.92 7.50 -1.43
C THR A 327 -11.93 8.12 -0.03
N GLU A 328 -12.55 7.42 0.91
CA GLU A 328 -12.57 7.83 2.31
C GLU A 328 -11.15 7.90 2.89
N VAL A 329 -10.94 8.80 3.85
CA VAL A 329 -9.66 8.87 4.55
C VAL A 329 -9.60 7.70 5.53
N ASP A 330 -8.64 6.79 5.32
CA ASP A 330 -8.40 5.68 6.23
C ASP A 330 -7.99 6.19 7.61
N LYS A 331 -8.89 6.05 8.59
CA LYS A 331 -8.69 6.50 9.96
C LYS A 331 -7.63 5.68 10.71
N ASP A 332 -7.37 4.44 10.30
CA ASP A 332 -6.52 3.48 11.00
C ASP A 332 -5.07 3.50 10.49
N HIS A 333 -4.80 4.18 9.37
CA HIS A 333 -3.45 4.51 8.94
C HIS A 333 -2.71 5.39 9.98
N TYR A 334 -1.48 5.02 10.39
CA TYR A 334 -0.73 5.69 11.46
C TYR A 334 -0.41 7.18 11.24
N MET A 335 -0.33 7.64 9.99
CA MET A 335 -0.32 9.08 9.66
C MET A 335 -1.50 9.85 10.32
N ASN A 336 -2.64 9.18 10.50
CA ASN A 336 -3.87 9.70 11.06
C ASN A 336 -4.08 9.33 12.54
N LYS A 337 -3.10 8.70 13.17
CA LYS A 337 -3.06 8.40 14.61
C LYS A 337 -1.98 9.24 15.31
N ARG A 338 -2.13 9.45 16.61
CA ARG A 338 -1.13 10.05 17.50
C ARG A 338 -1.04 9.23 18.77
N LEU A 339 0.17 9.08 19.28
CA LEU A 339 0.42 8.49 20.58
C LEU A 339 0.42 9.61 21.62
N LYS A 340 -0.45 9.50 22.62
CA LYS A 340 -0.40 10.30 23.83
C LYS A 340 0.44 9.56 24.87
N LEU A 341 1.57 10.17 25.21
CA LEU A 341 2.50 9.69 26.22
C LEU A 341 2.09 10.23 27.60
N SER A 342 2.83 9.85 28.65
CA SER A 342 2.54 10.25 30.03
C SER A 342 2.45 11.77 30.22
N GLY A 343 3.34 12.56 29.61
CA GLY A 343 3.30 14.02 29.69
C GLY A 343 2.07 14.63 29.03
N ASP A 344 1.62 14.07 27.88
CA ASP A 344 0.39 14.51 27.22
C ASP A 344 -0.84 14.23 28.10
N LEU A 345 -0.89 13.05 28.71
CA LEU A 345 -1.97 12.65 29.61
C LEU A 345 -2.01 13.53 30.86
N MET A 346 -0.84 13.75 31.50
CA MET A 346 -0.70 14.59 32.68
C MET A 346 -1.05 16.05 32.40
N ALA A 347 -0.71 16.57 31.22
CA ALA A 347 -1.12 17.90 30.77
C ALA A 347 -2.65 18.03 30.68
N ASP A 348 -3.32 17.04 30.07
CA ASP A 348 -4.79 17.01 29.97
C ASP A 348 -5.46 16.97 31.35
N LEU A 349 -4.92 16.18 32.28
CA LEU A 349 -5.42 16.08 33.65
C LEU A 349 -5.19 17.36 34.44
N PHE A 350 -3.98 17.91 34.39
CA PHE A 350 -3.63 19.14 35.11
C PHE A 350 -4.51 20.30 34.66
N ARG A 351 -4.72 20.46 33.36
CA ARG A 351 -5.53 21.52 32.78
C ARG A 351 -6.99 21.52 33.28
N VAL A 352 -7.65 20.37 33.27
CA VAL A 352 -9.06 20.27 33.74
C VAL A 352 -9.15 20.57 35.24
N ASN A 353 -8.17 20.12 36.01
CA ASN A 353 -8.16 20.35 37.46
C ASN A 353 -7.74 21.79 37.83
N LEU A 354 -6.86 22.43 37.06
CA LEU A 354 -6.54 23.84 37.22
C LEU A 354 -7.78 24.71 36.94
N ALA A 355 -8.51 24.45 35.85
CA ALA A 355 -9.76 25.14 35.57
C ALA A 355 -10.79 24.96 36.70
N SER A 356 -10.87 23.75 37.28
CA SER A 356 -11.74 23.48 38.43
C SER A 356 -11.30 24.23 39.69
N LEU A 357 -9.98 24.34 39.94
CA LEU A 357 -9.43 25.12 41.04
C LEU A 357 -9.72 26.61 40.88
N VAL A 358 -9.59 27.16 39.67
CA VAL A 358 -9.94 28.55 39.36
C VAL A 358 -11.43 28.81 39.62
N GLN A 359 -12.31 27.87 39.26
CA GLN A 359 -13.73 27.99 39.58
C GLN A 359 -14.01 27.95 41.09
N ASP A 360 -13.31 27.10 41.85
CA ASP A 360 -13.41 27.07 43.32
C ASP A 360 -12.88 28.37 43.96
N MET A 361 -11.75 28.90 43.45
CA MET A 361 -11.21 30.20 43.85
C MET A 361 -12.23 31.32 43.63
N LEU A 362 -12.84 31.38 42.45
CA LEU A 362 -13.88 32.36 42.11
C LEU A 362 -15.10 32.23 43.03
N TYR A 363 -15.56 31.00 43.29
CA TYR A 363 -16.70 30.75 44.17
C TYR A 363 -16.41 31.19 45.62
N ASN A 364 -15.25 30.82 46.16
CA ASN A 364 -14.83 31.21 47.50
C ASN A 364 -14.64 32.73 47.60
N PHE A 365 -14.06 33.36 46.58
CA PHE A 365 -13.94 34.82 46.48
C PHE A 365 -15.31 35.49 46.56
N GLN A 366 -16.25 35.11 45.69
CA GLN A 366 -17.61 35.68 45.68
C GLN A 366 -18.33 35.51 47.02
N ARG A 367 -18.16 34.36 47.68
CA ARG A 367 -18.75 34.08 48.98
C ARG A 367 -18.16 34.95 50.09
N LEU A 368 -16.85 35.21 50.08
CA LEU A 368 -16.18 36.08 51.06
C LEU A 368 -16.52 37.56 50.86
N VAL A 369 -16.59 38.01 49.60
CA VAL A 369 -17.01 39.37 49.25
C VAL A 369 -18.44 39.64 49.72
N LYS A 370 -19.38 38.72 49.45
CA LYS A 370 -20.78 38.84 49.94
C LYS A 370 -20.91 38.88 51.46
N ARG A 371 -19.93 38.38 52.20
CA ARG A 371 -19.89 38.38 53.67
C ARG A 371 -19.18 39.60 54.26
N GLY A 372 -18.61 40.48 53.42
CA GLY A 372 -17.87 41.67 53.85
C GLY A 372 -16.53 41.39 54.55
N LYS A 373 -15.96 40.18 54.41
CA LYS A 373 -14.75 39.73 55.15
C LYS A 373 -13.58 39.34 54.24
N PHE A 374 -13.45 39.96 53.06
CA PHE A 374 -12.35 39.62 52.14
C PHE A 374 -11.09 40.43 52.48
N GLN A 375 -10.02 39.76 52.91
CA GLN A 375 -8.75 40.40 53.30
C GLN A 375 -7.54 40.03 52.41
N SER A 376 -7.45 38.79 51.90
CA SER A 376 -6.31 38.31 51.10
C SER A 376 -6.71 37.19 50.14
N ILE A 377 -6.06 37.13 48.97
CA ILE A 377 -6.23 36.05 47.98
C ILE A 377 -5.61 34.73 48.48
N LYS A 378 -4.64 34.77 49.41
CA LYS A 378 -3.98 33.55 49.89
C LYS A 378 -4.96 32.54 50.50
N ILE A 379 -6.02 33.04 51.14
CA ILE A 379 -7.03 32.22 51.85
C ILE A 379 -7.95 31.46 50.88
N ILE A 380 -8.11 31.93 49.63
CA ILE A 380 -9.03 31.30 48.67
C ILE A 380 -8.41 30.13 47.89
N ILE A 381 -7.09 29.96 47.94
CA ILE A 381 -6.37 28.92 47.21
C ILE A 381 -6.25 27.68 48.11
N ARG A 382 -6.86 26.56 47.67
CA ARG A 382 -6.83 25.28 48.39
C ARG A 382 -5.95 24.27 47.66
N ASP A 383 -4.75 24.05 48.18
CA ASP A 383 -3.72 23.15 47.63
C ASP A 383 -4.17 21.67 47.55
N GLN A 384 -5.00 21.24 48.50
CA GLN A 384 -5.48 19.85 48.57
C GLN A 384 -6.44 19.49 47.44
N LEU A 385 -7.14 20.46 46.84
CA LEU A 385 -8.13 20.19 45.79
C LEU A 385 -7.47 19.62 44.53
N LEU A 386 -6.39 20.27 44.07
CA LEU A 386 -5.63 19.84 42.91
C LEU A 386 -4.94 18.50 43.17
N THR A 387 -4.26 18.40 44.31
CA THR A 387 -3.52 17.20 44.73
C THR A 387 -4.43 15.98 44.84
N GLY A 388 -5.57 16.12 45.51
CA GLY A 388 -6.54 15.04 45.72
C GLY A 388 -7.14 14.52 44.42
N ARG A 389 -7.47 15.41 43.46
CA ARG A 389 -8.00 15.00 42.15
C ARG A 389 -6.97 14.30 41.29
N ILE A 390 -5.72 14.78 41.27
CA ILE A 390 -4.63 14.11 40.55
C ILE A 390 -4.37 12.73 41.17
N LYS A 391 -4.28 12.64 42.49
CA LYS A 391 -4.10 11.37 43.21
C LYS A 391 -5.21 10.37 42.88
N SER A 392 -6.47 10.80 42.91
CA SER A 392 -7.63 9.95 42.63
C SER A 392 -7.62 9.42 41.19
N ALA A 393 -7.37 10.28 40.20
CA ALA A 393 -7.28 9.88 38.79
C ALA A 393 -6.14 8.88 38.55
N MET A 394 -4.97 9.14 39.15
CA MET A 394 -3.80 8.28 39.04
C MET A 394 -3.97 6.94 39.77
N ALA A 395 -4.67 6.90 40.90
CA ALA A 395 -4.91 5.67 41.66
C ALA A 395 -6.01 4.79 41.03
N THR A 396 -7.08 5.39 40.49
CA THR A 396 -8.21 4.66 39.88
C THR A 396 -8.00 4.35 38.40
N GLY A 397 -7.10 5.05 37.72
CA GLY A 397 -6.93 4.97 36.27
C GLY A 397 -8.08 5.57 35.46
N SER A 398 -9.01 6.29 36.11
CA SER A 398 -10.06 7.06 35.44
C SER A 398 -9.54 8.45 35.11
N TRP A 399 -9.58 8.80 33.83
CA TRP A 399 -8.99 10.03 33.30
C TRP A 399 -10.04 10.99 32.75
N VAL A 400 -9.60 12.19 32.37
CA VAL A 400 -10.47 13.21 31.78
C VAL A 400 -11.10 12.71 30.47
N GLY A 401 -12.33 13.19 30.18
CA GLY A 401 -13.06 12.80 28.98
C GLY A 401 -13.63 11.38 28.99
N GLY A 402 -13.78 10.76 30.16
CA GLY A 402 -14.42 9.45 30.33
C GLY A 402 -13.53 8.25 30.00
N ARG A 403 -12.22 8.47 29.84
CA ARG A 403 -11.23 7.41 29.58
C ARG A 403 -10.98 6.61 30.86
N LYS A 404 -10.82 5.29 30.74
CA LYS A 404 -10.55 4.39 31.86
C LYS A 404 -9.33 3.51 31.57
N GLY A 405 -8.68 3.01 32.63
CA GLY A 405 -7.54 2.10 32.54
C GLY A 405 -6.23 2.76 32.11
N ILE A 406 -6.11 4.08 32.25
CA ILE A 406 -4.93 4.85 31.83
C ILE A 406 -3.73 4.64 32.77
N SER A 407 -4.00 4.54 34.07
CA SER A 407 -3.01 4.20 35.08
C SER A 407 -3.25 2.76 35.53
N GLN A 408 -2.22 1.93 35.42
CA GLN A 408 -2.27 0.50 35.76
C GLN A 408 -1.19 0.19 36.79
N ASN A 409 -1.41 -0.83 37.63
CA ASN A 409 -0.33 -1.37 38.45
C ASN A 409 0.72 -1.96 37.51
N ILE A 410 2.00 -1.66 37.76
CA ILE A 410 3.08 -2.20 36.94
C ILE A 410 3.14 -3.72 37.09
N ASP A 411 3.58 -4.40 36.03
CA ASP A 411 3.74 -5.86 36.04
C ASP A 411 5.19 -6.18 36.39
N ARG A 412 5.41 -6.75 37.58
CA ARG A 412 6.73 -7.11 38.13
C ARG A 412 6.97 -8.63 38.12
N THR A 413 6.24 -9.38 37.29
CA THR A 413 6.42 -10.84 37.19
C THR A 413 7.86 -11.20 36.80
N ASP A 414 8.42 -10.49 35.82
CA ASP A 414 9.83 -10.55 35.45
C ASP A 414 10.25 -9.22 34.80
N HIS A 415 11.55 -9.06 34.53
CA HIS A 415 12.12 -7.82 33.98
C HIS A 415 11.57 -7.49 32.56
N LEU A 416 11.34 -8.51 31.73
CA LEU A 416 10.79 -8.33 30.38
C LEU A 416 9.31 -7.91 30.44
N ALA A 417 8.53 -8.47 31.36
CA ALA A 417 7.15 -8.09 31.61
C ALA A 417 7.07 -6.60 32.01
N THR A 418 7.98 -6.15 32.88
CA THR A 418 8.10 -4.73 33.27
C THR A 418 8.40 -3.83 32.06
N LEU A 419 9.43 -4.16 31.27
CA LEU A 419 9.78 -3.39 30.06
C LEU A 419 8.64 -3.36 29.03
N SER A 420 8.01 -4.50 28.79
CA SER A 420 6.87 -4.65 27.88
C SER A 420 5.67 -3.81 28.34
N HIS A 421 5.40 -3.77 29.65
CA HIS A 421 4.33 -2.96 30.20
C HIS A 421 4.62 -1.45 30.04
N LEU A 422 5.86 -1.03 30.28
CA LEU A 422 6.29 0.38 30.13
C LEU A 422 6.21 0.89 28.69
N GLN A 423 6.34 0.01 27.70
CA GLN A 423 6.24 0.36 26.27
C GLN A 423 4.86 0.08 25.66
N ARG A 424 3.88 -0.33 26.46
CA ARG A 424 2.56 -0.76 25.97
C ARG A 424 1.78 0.41 25.38
N VAL A 425 1.33 0.24 24.13
CA VAL A 425 0.38 1.13 23.45
C VAL A 425 -1.02 0.51 23.46
N VAL A 426 -2.03 1.29 23.84
CA VAL A 426 -3.42 0.85 23.95
C VAL A 426 -4.34 1.79 23.20
N SER A 427 -5.26 1.21 22.42
CA SER A 427 -6.39 1.94 21.85
C SER A 427 -7.59 1.90 22.80
N LEU A 428 -8.21 3.04 23.09
CA LEU A 428 -9.34 3.16 24.03
C LEU A 428 -10.71 2.86 23.40
N LEU A 429 -10.75 2.03 22.36
CA LEU A 429 -11.99 1.60 21.74
C LEU A 429 -12.75 0.64 22.67
N SER A 430 -14.09 0.60 22.55
CA SER A 430 -14.90 -0.32 23.36
C SER A 430 -14.50 -1.78 23.07
N SER A 431 -14.19 -2.53 24.13
CA SER A 431 -13.89 -3.95 24.04
C SER A 431 -15.10 -4.79 23.62
N SER A 432 -16.31 -4.36 24.00
CA SER A 432 -17.57 -5.04 23.66
C SER A 432 -18.00 -4.84 22.21
N GLN A 433 -17.53 -3.78 21.54
CA GLN A 433 -17.89 -3.51 20.16
C GLN A 433 -16.95 -4.24 19.19
N GLU A 434 -17.54 -4.88 18.18
CA GLU A 434 -16.81 -5.52 17.10
C GLU A 434 -16.16 -4.48 16.17
N ASN A 435 -14.90 -4.16 16.46
CA ASN A 435 -14.10 -3.22 15.67
C ASN A 435 -13.13 -3.97 14.75
N PHE A 436 -13.64 -4.73 13.77
CA PHE A 436 -12.82 -5.58 12.90
C PHE A 436 -11.69 -4.82 12.18
N GLU A 437 -12.00 -3.67 11.56
CA GLU A 437 -11.02 -2.82 10.85
C GLU A 437 -9.91 -2.30 11.78
N ALA A 438 -10.24 -1.93 13.02
CA ALA A 438 -9.25 -1.41 13.96
C ALA A 438 -8.44 -2.51 14.67
N ARG A 439 -8.93 -3.76 14.65
CA ARG A 439 -8.25 -4.93 15.25
C ARG A 439 -7.30 -5.62 14.26
N SER A 440 -7.50 -5.42 12.95
CA SER A 440 -6.63 -5.99 11.92
C SER A 440 -5.24 -5.36 11.92
N LEU A 441 -4.25 -6.09 11.39
CA LEU A 441 -2.90 -5.55 11.22
C LEU A 441 -2.89 -4.59 10.03
N HIS A 442 -2.84 -3.29 10.29
CA HIS A 442 -2.79 -2.30 9.24
C HIS A 442 -1.37 -2.21 8.63
N PRO A 443 -1.20 -2.13 7.30
CA PRO A 443 0.13 -2.10 6.64
C PRO A 443 1.05 -0.96 7.10
N SER A 444 0.48 0.19 7.45
CA SER A 444 1.22 1.31 8.07
C SER A 444 1.96 0.98 9.38
N HIS A 445 1.68 -0.16 10.03
CA HIS A 445 2.37 -0.62 11.23
C HIS A 445 3.76 -1.22 10.94
N TRP A 446 4.05 -1.64 9.70
CA TRP A 446 5.26 -2.38 9.37
C TRP A 446 6.07 -1.73 8.24
N GLY A 447 7.41 -1.79 8.35
CA GLY A 447 8.32 -1.44 7.27
C GLY A 447 8.03 -2.27 6.02
N ARG A 448 7.53 -1.62 4.97
CA ARG A 448 6.92 -2.22 3.76
C ARG A 448 7.82 -3.17 2.97
N LEU A 449 7.26 -4.28 2.48
CA LEU A 449 7.93 -5.16 1.52
C LEU A 449 7.86 -4.51 0.14
N CYS A 450 8.96 -4.35 -0.58
CA CYS A 450 8.90 -3.64 -1.87
C CYS A 450 9.79 -4.27 -2.94
N LEU A 451 9.41 -4.05 -4.19
CA LEU A 451 10.11 -4.48 -5.40
C LEU A 451 10.60 -3.27 -6.20
N GLY A 452 11.58 -3.46 -7.09
CA GLY A 452 12.04 -2.38 -7.96
C GLY A 452 10.94 -1.90 -8.92
N LYS A 453 10.90 -0.60 -9.23
CA LYS A 453 9.86 0.01 -10.10
C LYS A 453 9.70 -0.64 -11.49
N ASP A 454 10.78 -1.19 -12.04
CA ASP A 454 10.81 -1.83 -13.36
C ASP A 454 10.31 -3.28 -13.35
N THR A 455 9.87 -3.77 -12.19
CA THR A 455 9.35 -5.13 -12.03
C THR A 455 8.03 -5.29 -12.78
N ASN A 456 7.98 -6.28 -13.68
CA ASN A 456 6.79 -6.65 -14.44
C ASN A 456 5.88 -7.55 -13.60
N VAL A 457 4.66 -7.10 -13.35
CA VAL A 457 3.62 -7.86 -12.69
C VAL A 457 2.75 -8.56 -13.73
N LEU A 458 2.49 -9.85 -13.54
CA LEU A 458 1.64 -10.65 -14.43
C LEU A 458 0.16 -10.31 -14.22
N LEU A 459 -0.52 -9.94 -15.31
CA LEU A 459 -1.94 -9.62 -15.27
C LEU A 459 -2.79 -10.91 -15.19
N ALA A 460 -4.09 -10.76 -14.90
CA ALA A 460 -5.04 -11.85 -14.75
C ALA A 460 -5.14 -12.78 -15.99
N ASP A 461 -4.76 -12.30 -17.17
CA ASP A 461 -4.73 -13.10 -18.41
C ASP A 461 -3.53 -14.07 -18.50
N LYS A 462 -2.62 -14.06 -17.51
CA LYS A 462 -1.41 -14.88 -17.39
C LYS A 462 -0.40 -14.75 -18.53
N LYS A 463 -0.50 -13.69 -19.33
CA LYS A 463 0.28 -13.56 -20.58
C LYS A 463 0.75 -12.13 -20.84
N THR A 464 0.01 -11.12 -20.37
CA THR A 464 0.43 -9.71 -20.36
C THR A 464 1.01 -9.31 -19.02
N THR A 465 1.86 -8.29 -19.05
CA THR A 465 2.47 -7.71 -17.85
C THR A 465 2.43 -6.20 -17.89
N ARG A 466 2.49 -5.57 -16.73
CA ARG A 466 2.77 -4.13 -16.56
C ARG A 466 3.89 -3.95 -15.58
N THR A 467 4.76 -2.97 -15.79
CA THR A 467 5.73 -2.61 -14.75
C THR A 467 5.01 -1.97 -13.58
N LEU A 468 5.57 -2.07 -12.37
CA LEU A 468 5.03 -1.36 -11.20
C LEU A 468 4.95 0.15 -11.46
N ASP A 469 5.95 0.73 -12.12
CA ASP A 469 5.94 2.15 -12.50
C ASP A 469 4.74 2.52 -13.39
N GLN A 470 4.42 1.68 -14.38
CA GLN A 470 3.27 1.89 -15.26
C GLN A 470 1.92 1.80 -14.52
N LEU A 471 1.85 1.03 -13.44
CA LEU A 471 0.63 0.88 -12.64
C LEU A 471 0.31 2.10 -11.77
N GLN A 472 1.27 3.01 -11.52
CA GLN A 472 1.12 4.14 -10.58
C GLN A 472 -0.20 4.91 -10.74
N ASN A 473 -0.62 5.19 -11.97
CA ASN A 473 -1.80 6.02 -12.27
C ASN A 473 -3.02 5.21 -12.74
N CYS A 474 -2.89 3.89 -12.93
CA CYS A 474 -3.93 3.06 -13.55
C CYS A 474 -4.14 1.70 -12.86
N TRP A 475 -3.52 1.45 -11.71
CA TRP A 475 -3.60 0.17 -10.99
C TRP A 475 -5.04 -0.26 -10.69
N LYS A 476 -5.94 0.69 -10.40
CA LYS A 476 -7.38 0.43 -10.14
C LYS A 476 -8.13 -0.21 -11.32
N HIS A 477 -7.60 -0.07 -12.54
CA HIS A 477 -8.19 -0.60 -13.76
C HIS A 477 -7.56 -1.94 -14.20
N HIS A 478 -6.63 -2.47 -13.41
CA HIS A 478 -5.90 -3.69 -13.73
C HIS A 478 -6.15 -4.77 -12.69
N ASN A 479 -6.33 -5.99 -13.20
CA ASN A 479 -6.40 -7.19 -12.39
C ASN A 479 -5.11 -7.98 -12.61
N ILE A 480 -4.53 -8.45 -11.52
CA ILE A 480 -3.32 -9.25 -11.54
C ILE A 480 -3.64 -10.70 -11.25
N ILE A 481 -2.72 -11.60 -11.58
CA ILE A 481 -2.84 -13.00 -11.17
C ILE A 481 -2.11 -13.24 -9.85
N THR A 482 -2.81 -13.90 -8.94
CA THR A 482 -2.31 -14.36 -7.64
C THR A 482 -2.21 -15.88 -7.67
N TYR A 483 -1.46 -16.43 -6.72
CA TYR A 483 -1.30 -17.87 -6.53
C TYR A 483 -1.69 -18.25 -5.10
N ASP A 484 -2.71 -19.09 -4.97
CA ASP A 484 -3.14 -19.64 -3.69
C ASP A 484 -2.26 -20.85 -3.38
N THR A 485 -1.41 -20.71 -2.35
CA THR A 485 -0.50 -21.77 -1.88
C THR A 485 -1.24 -22.93 -1.23
N LYS A 486 -2.44 -22.70 -0.66
CA LYS A 486 -3.26 -23.72 0.02
C LYS A 486 -4.02 -24.57 -0.99
N ASN A 487 -4.78 -23.91 -1.86
CA ASN A 487 -5.59 -24.57 -2.89
C ASN A 487 -4.80 -24.88 -4.17
N LYS A 488 -3.54 -24.45 -4.24
CA LYS A 488 -2.59 -24.79 -5.30
C LYS A 488 -3.13 -24.42 -6.69
N ASN A 489 -3.67 -23.22 -6.79
CA ASN A 489 -4.29 -22.70 -8.01
C ASN A 489 -4.02 -21.20 -8.20
N PHE A 490 -4.32 -20.69 -9.40
CA PHE A 490 -4.18 -19.27 -9.71
C PHE A 490 -5.53 -18.58 -9.66
N LEU A 491 -5.58 -17.40 -9.04
CA LEU A 491 -6.79 -16.61 -8.88
C LEU A 491 -6.58 -15.18 -9.40
N PRO A 492 -7.48 -14.62 -10.21
CA PRO A 492 -7.42 -13.21 -10.55
C PRO A 492 -7.75 -12.36 -9.32
N SER A 493 -7.03 -11.25 -9.12
CA SER A 493 -7.29 -10.30 -8.03
C SER A 493 -7.29 -8.87 -8.53
N ASN A 494 -8.25 -8.09 -8.02
CA ASN A 494 -8.23 -6.64 -8.17
C ASN A 494 -7.13 -6.04 -7.28
N LEU A 495 -6.49 -4.97 -7.74
CA LEU A 495 -5.58 -4.20 -6.90
C LEU A 495 -6.37 -3.25 -6.00
N VAL A 496 -6.02 -3.21 -4.71
CA VAL A 496 -6.63 -2.34 -3.69
C VAL A 496 -5.66 -1.28 -3.14
N GLY A 497 -4.36 -1.45 -3.40
CA GLY A 497 -3.32 -0.51 -2.97
C GLY A 497 -2.14 -0.47 -3.94
N TYR A 498 -1.50 0.69 -4.02
CA TYR A 498 -0.25 0.93 -4.72
C TYR A 498 0.60 1.87 -3.89
N PHE A 499 1.88 1.55 -3.74
CA PHE A 499 2.80 2.29 -2.88
C PHE A 499 4.14 2.54 -3.57
N SER A 500 4.76 3.65 -3.16
CA SER A 500 6.10 4.06 -3.54
C SER A 500 6.88 4.37 -2.26
N SER A 501 8.13 3.93 -2.18
CA SER A 501 8.99 4.22 -1.04
C SER A 501 10.46 4.27 -1.42
N ASN A 502 11.26 4.86 -0.52
CA ASN A 502 12.70 4.90 -0.61
C ASN A 502 13.29 3.91 0.41
N PRO A 503 13.97 2.83 -0.04
CA PRO A 503 14.48 1.80 0.86
C PRO A 503 15.59 2.30 1.78
N LYS A 504 16.32 3.37 1.42
CA LYS A 504 17.31 4.02 2.30
C LYS A 504 16.65 4.65 3.51
N LEU A 505 15.50 5.33 3.32
CA LEU A 505 14.71 5.90 4.43
C LEU A 505 14.11 4.81 5.33
N MET A 506 13.91 3.61 4.79
CA MET A 506 13.40 2.46 5.53
C MET A 506 14.51 1.61 6.18
N ASN A 507 15.78 1.99 5.99
CA ASN A 507 16.96 1.25 6.43
C ASN A 507 16.97 -0.21 5.94
N LYS A 508 16.60 -0.44 4.68
CA LYS A 508 16.56 -1.77 4.06
C LYS A 508 17.61 -1.95 2.98
N PHE A 509 18.21 -3.13 2.94
CA PHE A 509 18.99 -3.53 1.78
C PHE A 509 18.10 -3.96 0.62
N VAL A 510 18.59 -3.75 -0.59
CA VAL A 510 17.93 -4.20 -1.81
C VAL A 510 18.84 -5.19 -2.52
N PHE A 511 18.26 -6.30 -2.96
CA PHE A 511 18.95 -7.36 -3.68
C PHE A 511 18.35 -7.54 -5.07
N ASN A 512 19.20 -7.84 -6.03
CA ASN A 512 18.81 -8.37 -7.32
C ASN A 512 19.03 -9.88 -7.32
N ILE A 513 17.93 -10.62 -7.37
CA ILE A 513 17.91 -12.09 -7.35
C ILE A 513 17.87 -12.58 -8.78
N HIS A 514 18.87 -13.35 -9.20
CA HIS A 514 18.96 -13.96 -10.53
C HIS A 514 18.67 -15.46 -10.46
N ALA A 515 17.81 -15.96 -11.35
CA ALA A 515 17.54 -17.39 -11.51
C ALA A 515 18.19 -17.94 -12.80
N GLU A 516 18.47 -19.25 -12.83
CA GLU A 516 19.16 -19.93 -13.95
C GLU A 516 18.47 -19.77 -15.31
N GLY A 517 17.16 -19.49 -15.35
CA GLY A 517 16.41 -19.20 -16.56
C GLY A 517 16.65 -17.81 -17.17
N GLY A 518 17.57 -17.01 -16.61
CA GLY A 518 17.85 -15.63 -17.05
C GLY A 518 16.86 -14.59 -16.52
N ARG A 519 16.01 -14.97 -15.56
CA ARG A 519 15.10 -14.05 -14.85
C ARG A 519 15.84 -13.34 -13.73
N SER A 520 15.44 -12.11 -13.48
CA SER A 520 15.89 -11.37 -12.32
C SER A 520 14.80 -10.49 -11.75
N VAL A 521 14.86 -10.23 -10.46
CA VAL A 521 13.94 -9.34 -9.76
C VAL A 521 14.70 -8.59 -8.69
N ILE A 522 14.41 -7.29 -8.57
CA ILE A 522 14.98 -6.43 -7.56
C ILE A 522 13.98 -6.33 -6.41
N ALA A 523 14.40 -6.65 -5.20
CA ALA A 523 13.53 -6.77 -4.03
C ALA A 523 14.23 -6.28 -2.76
N THR A 524 13.47 -5.72 -1.82
CA THR A 524 13.98 -5.44 -0.47
C THR A 524 14.35 -6.73 0.25
N GLU A 525 15.29 -6.68 1.19
CA GLU A 525 15.85 -7.85 1.86
C GLU A 525 14.84 -8.74 2.56
N ASP A 526 13.70 -8.19 2.95
CA ASP A 526 12.60 -8.87 3.64
C ASP A 526 11.50 -9.34 2.69
N HIS A 527 11.59 -9.06 1.38
CA HIS A 527 10.56 -9.45 0.42
C HIS A 527 10.53 -10.97 0.22
N PRO A 528 9.40 -11.65 0.49
CA PRO A 528 9.32 -13.11 0.48
C PRO A 528 9.17 -13.71 -0.93
N PHE A 529 9.85 -14.83 -1.14
CA PHE A 529 9.77 -15.68 -2.34
C PHE A 529 9.30 -17.08 -1.95
N LEU A 530 8.41 -17.67 -2.75
CA LEU A 530 7.95 -19.03 -2.49
C LEU A 530 9.04 -20.05 -2.81
N THR A 531 9.40 -20.89 -1.85
CA THR A 531 10.37 -21.99 -1.98
C THR A 531 9.69 -23.33 -1.65
N PRO A 532 10.34 -24.50 -1.88
CA PRO A 532 9.80 -25.79 -1.44
C PRO A 532 9.57 -25.90 0.06
N TYR A 533 10.22 -25.04 0.86
CA TYR A 533 10.12 -25.00 2.32
C TYR A 533 9.21 -23.88 2.83
N GLY A 534 8.45 -23.21 1.94
CA GLY A 534 7.61 -22.06 2.27
C GLY A 534 8.21 -20.73 1.83
N TRP A 535 7.70 -19.63 2.40
CA TRP A 535 8.13 -18.27 2.08
C TRP A 535 9.51 -17.95 2.68
N VAL A 536 10.45 -17.53 1.85
CA VAL A 536 11.81 -17.15 2.27
C VAL A 536 12.14 -15.75 1.79
N ASP A 537 12.61 -14.89 2.71
CA ASP A 537 12.99 -13.51 2.41
C ASP A 537 14.17 -13.43 1.42
N ALA A 538 14.14 -12.43 0.56
CA ALA A 538 15.18 -12.15 -0.44
C ALA A 538 16.61 -12.19 0.12
N GLY A 539 16.83 -11.61 1.30
CA GLY A 539 18.14 -11.53 1.95
C GLY A 539 18.63 -12.85 2.57
N LYS A 540 17.75 -13.85 2.73
CA LYS A 540 18.08 -15.18 3.26
C LYS A 540 18.32 -16.20 2.15
N LEU A 541 17.87 -15.93 0.92
CA LEU A 541 18.13 -16.79 -0.22
C LEU A 541 19.64 -16.91 -0.48
N LYS A 542 20.05 -18.08 -0.95
CA LYS A 542 21.42 -18.42 -1.31
C LYS A 542 21.48 -18.96 -2.73
N LYS A 543 22.67 -18.87 -3.33
CA LYS A 543 22.94 -19.52 -4.61
C LYS A 543 22.65 -21.02 -4.48
N GLY A 544 21.78 -21.52 -5.35
CA GLY A 544 21.37 -22.91 -5.40
C GLY A 544 19.98 -23.20 -4.84
N ASP A 545 19.39 -22.26 -4.10
CA ASP A 545 18.03 -22.40 -3.57
C ASP A 545 17.00 -22.47 -4.71
N LEU A 546 15.89 -23.14 -4.45
CA LEU A 546 14.77 -23.26 -5.38
C LEU A 546 13.70 -22.22 -5.03
N VAL A 547 13.26 -21.48 -6.04
CA VAL A 547 12.16 -20.51 -5.95
C VAL A 547 11.11 -20.84 -7.00
N ALA A 548 9.83 -20.64 -6.67
CA ALA A 548 8.73 -20.90 -7.59
C ALA A 548 8.72 -19.83 -8.69
N VAL A 549 8.74 -20.29 -9.93
CA VAL A 549 8.76 -19.44 -11.12
C VAL A 549 7.60 -19.82 -12.04
N CYS A 550 6.86 -18.83 -12.50
CA CYS A 550 5.88 -18.93 -13.57
C CYS A 550 6.57 -18.75 -14.94
N PRO A 551 6.59 -19.78 -15.81
CA PRO A 551 6.99 -19.63 -17.20
C PRO A 551 6.11 -18.60 -17.91
N MET A 552 6.73 -17.55 -18.44
CA MET A 552 6.04 -16.42 -19.05
C MET A 552 6.76 -15.97 -20.32
N LEU A 553 6.03 -15.27 -21.19
CA LEU A 553 6.59 -14.64 -22.37
C LEU A 553 7.58 -13.53 -21.98
N GLU A 554 8.52 -13.23 -22.88
CA GLU A 554 9.41 -12.08 -22.72
C GLU A 554 8.60 -10.79 -22.76
N CYS A 555 8.86 -9.93 -21.77
CA CYS A 555 8.26 -8.62 -21.67
C CYS A 555 8.95 -7.68 -22.65
N PHE A 556 8.16 -6.97 -23.44
CA PHE A 556 8.62 -5.84 -24.25
C PHE A 556 8.08 -4.56 -23.64
N LYS A 557 8.75 -3.44 -23.92
CA LYS A 557 8.25 -2.12 -23.54
C LYS A 557 6.83 -1.98 -24.11
N THR A 558 5.88 -1.71 -23.22
CA THR A 558 4.49 -1.49 -23.59
C THR A 558 4.24 0.01 -23.82
N PRO A 559 3.27 0.39 -24.68
CA PRO A 559 2.89 1.79 -24.84
C PRO A 559 2.50 2.38 -23.49
N ASN A 560 3.08 3.52 -23.12
CA ASN A 560 2.66 4.25 -21.94
C ASN A 560 1.23 4.80 -22.15
N PRO A 561 0.42 4.94 -21.09
CA PRO A 561 -0.82 5.69 -21.18
C PRO A 561 -0.54 7.08 -21.77
N PRO A 562 -1.35 7.56 -22.72
CA PRO A 562 -1.04 8.81 -23.41
C PRO A 562 -1.01 9.98 -22.41
N THR A 563 0.10 10.69 -22.34
CA THR A 563 0.05 12.14 -22.11
C THR A 563 -0.48 12.77 -23.39
N VAL A 564 -1.24 13.85 -23.25
CA VAL A 564 -2.19 14.39 -24.23
C VAL A 564 -1.60 14.74 -25.62
N GLU A 565 -0.28 14.68 -25.85
CA GLU A 565 0.35 15.39 -26.97
C GLU A 565 1.20 14.61 -27.99
N ASN A 566 1.54 13.31 -27.84
CA ASN A 566 2.55 12.71 -28.75
C ASN A 566 2.25 11.31 -29.29
N GLY A 567 1.32 11.20 -30.25
CA GLY A 567 1.14 9.97 -31.03
C GLY A 567 0.60 10.20 -32.44
N LYS A 568 1.28 9.65 -33.45
CA LYS A 568 0.81 9.66 -34.86
C LYS A 568 -0.61 9.10 -34.93
N VAL A 569 -1.56 9.93 -35.37
CA VAL A 569 -2.95 9.53 -35.56
C VAL A 569 -3.06 8.61 -36.76
N VAL A 570 -3.66 7.43 -36.55
CA VAL A 570 -3.85 6.39 -37.56
C VAL A 570 -5.29 6.44 -38.10
N VAL A 571 -6.27 6.55 -37.20
CA VAL A 571 -7.68 6.67 -37.56
C VAL A 571 -8.25 7.90 -36.86
N ASN A 572 -8.76 8.83 -37.67
CA ASN A 572 -9.50 9.99 -37.23
C ASN A 572 -10.99 9.84 -37.58
N GLU A 573 -11.77 10.84 -37.18
CA GLU A 573 -13.20 10.89 -37.48
C GLU A 573 -13.51 10.85 -38.99
N ASP A 574 -12.68 11.49 -39.81
CA ASP A 574 -12.95 11.65 -41.24
C ASP A 574 -12.84 10.32 -41.99
N ILE A 575 -11.94 9.44 -41.55
CA ILE A 575 -11.85 8.07 -42.07
C ILE A 575 -13.14 7.30 -41.76
N ILE A 576 -13.67 7.43 -40.54
CA ILE A 576 -14.94 6.76 -40.14
C ILE A 576 -16.14 7.36 -40.90
N LYS A 577 -16.18 8.69 -41.07
CA LYS A 577 -17.20 9.39 -41.88
C LYS A 577 -17.22 8.87 -43.31
N ARG A 578 -16.04 8.74 -43.93
CA ARG A 578 -15.87 8.27 -45.31
C ARG A 578 -16.30 6.82 -45.49
N LEU A 579 -15.94 5.94 -44.56
CA LEU A 579 -16.27 4.51 -44.66
C LEU A 579 -17.74 4.21 -44.32
N TYR A 580 -18.37 4.99 -43.43
CA TYR A 580 -19.72 4.72 -42.92
C TYR A 580 -20.64 5.96 -42.88
N PRO A 581 -20.96 6.58 -44.03
CA PRO A 581 -21.66 7.86 -44.11
C PRO A 581 -23.08 7.86 -43.49
N LYS A 582 -23.74 6.70 -43.38
CA LYS A 582 -25.08 6.59 -42.77
C LYS A 582 -25.07 6.41 -41.25
N ARG A 583 -23.96 5.94 -40.66
CA ARG A 583 -23.89 5.55 -39.23
C ARG A 583 -22.71 6.19 -38.47
N TYR A 584 -21.90 7.03 -39.12
CA TYR A 584 -20.67 7.59 -38.55
C TYR A 584 -20.89 8.34 -37.23
N LYS A 585 -22.00 9.08 -37.07
CA LYS A 585 -22.29 9.84 -35.83
C LYS A 585 -22.30 8.92 -34.61
N HIS A 586 -22.96 7.77 -34.74
CA HIS A 586 -23.05 6.77 -33.67
C HIS A 586 -21.71 6.09 -33.42
N TYR A 587 -20.99 5.67 -34.47
CA TYR A 587 -19.69 5.00 -34.33
C TYR A 587 -18.61 5.91 -33.75
N ILE A 588 -18.55 7.17 -34.17
CA ILE A 588 -17.60 8.16 -33.62
C ILE A 588 -17.88 8.39 -32.15
N LYS A 589 -19.16 8.57 -31.77
CA LYS A 589 -19.55 8.74 -30.36
C LYS A 589 -19.11 7.54 -29.51
N GLU A 590 -19.46 6.32 -29.93
CA GLU A 590 -19.15 5.10 -29.18
C GLU A 590 -17.63 4.87 -29.02
N LEU A 591 -16.83 5.17 -30.06
CA LEU A 591 -15.37 5.05 -30.01
C LEU A 591 -14.71 6.13 -29.15
N LYS A 592 -15.20 7.38 -29.20
CA LYS A 592 -14.68 8.47 -28.35
C LYS A 592 -14.92 8.22 -26.87
N GLU A 593 -16.14 7.81 -26.51
CA GLU A 593 -16.49 7.46 -25.12
C GLU A 593 -15.60 6.36 -24.53
N ARG A 594 -14.99 5.52 -25.40
CA ARG A 594 -14.12 4.40 -25.03
C ARG A 594 -12.62 4.69 -25.20
N GLY A 595 -12.25 5.93 -25.56
CA GLY A 595 -10.85 6.32 -25.77
C GLY A 595 -10.18 5.66 -26.99
N LEU A 596 -10.98 5.17 -27.95
CA LEU A 596 -10.51 4.51 -29.17
C LEU A 596 -10.42 5.47 -30.37
N LEU A 597 -10.89 6.70 -30.25
CA LEU A 597 -10.82 7.72 -31.30
C LEU A 597 -10.46 9.10 -30.71
N PRO A 598 -9.48 9.85 -31.29
CA PRO A 598 -8.61 9.43 -32.39
C PRO A 598 -7.73 8.23 -32.00
N PHE A 599 -7.63 7.24 -32.90
CA PHE A 599 -6.78 6.08 -32.66
C PHE A 599 -5.35 6.43 -33.07
N THR A 600 -4.43 6.43 -32.13
CA THR A 600 -3.00 6.68 -32.34
C THR A 600 -2.22 5.36 -32.28
N VAL A 601 -1.01 5.35 -32.85
CA VAL A 601 -0.11 4.17 -32.80
C VAL A 601 0.20 3.74 -31.36
N ASN A 602 0.27 4.70 -30.43
CA ASN A 602 0.53 4.48 -29.01
C ASN A 602 -0.75 4.47 -28.16
N ASN A 603 -1.91 4.20 -28.77
CA ASN A 603 -3.16 4.12 -28.04
C ASN A 603 -3.06 3.03 -26.96
N TYR A 604 -3.60 3.31 -25.78
CA TYR A 604 -3.57 2.38 -24.64
C TYR A 604 -4.13 0.98 -24.98
N TRP A 605 -5.11 0.91 -25.88
CA TRP A 605 -5.76 -0.32 -26.33
C TRP A 605 -5.10 -0.98 -27.55
N ALA A 606 -3.97 -0.46 -28.05
CA ALA A 606 -3.34 -0.92 -29.28
C ALA A 606 -2.98 -2.42 -29.26
N GLU A 607 -2.56 -2.95 -28.11
CA GLU A 607 -2.24 -4.38 -27.93
C GLU A 607 -3.46 -5.28 -28.17
N ILE A 608 -4.62 -4.94 -27.61
CA ILE A 608 -5.88 -5.68 -27.80
C ILE A 608 -6.33 -5.59 -29.25
N ILE A 609 -6.26 -4.40 -29.84
CA ILE A 609 -6.64 -4.17 -31.24
C ILE A 609 -5.75 -4.98 -32.20
N ALA A 610 -4.44 -4.99 -31.98
CA ALA A 610 -3.50 -5.80 -32.75
C ALA A 610 -3.79 -7.30 -32.61
N ARG A 611 -4.14 -7.76 -31.39
CA ARG A 611 -4.53 -9.15 -31.12
C ARG A 611 -5.78 -9.56 -31.91
N PHE A 612 -6.82 -8.72 -31.94
CA PHE A 612 -8.00 -8.98 -32.78
C PHE A 612 -7.65 -9.04 -34.26
N GLN A 613 -6.85 -8.10 -34.77
CA GLN A 613 -6.42 -8.13 -36.17
C GLN A 613 -5.65 -9.42 -36.48
N GLY A 614 -4.70 -9.84 -35.64
CA GLY A 614 -3.95 -11.08 -35.84
C GLY A 614 -4.86 -12.32 -35.99
N TYR A 615 -5.90 -12.41 -35.14
CA TYR A 615 -6.86 -13.52 -35.21
C TYR A 615 -7.79 -13.44 -36.43
N LEU A 616 -8.27 -12.24 -36.78
CA LEU A 616 -9.16 -12.04 -37.94
C LEU A 616 -8.44 -12.32 -39.27
N PHE A 617 -7.11 -12.26 -39.28
CA PHE A 617 -6.30 -12.67 -40.44
C PHE A 617 -6.17 -14.20 -40.59
N THR A 618 -6.57 -15.00 -39.60
CA THR A 618 -6.40 -16.48 -39.57
C THR A 618 -7.73 -17.23 -39.52
N ASP A 619 -8.19 -17.69 -38.36
CA ASP A 619 -9.45 -18.44 -38.22
C ASP A 619 -10.68 -17.52 -38.08
N GLY A 620 -10.49 -16.28 -37.65
CA GLY A 620 -11.58 -15.29 -37.58
C GLY A 620 -12.06 -14.85 -38.96
N HIS A 621 -13.27 -14.31 -39.05
CA HIS A 621 -13.82 -13.78 -40.30
C HIS A 621 -14.36 -12.36 -40.11
N CYS A 622 -13.94 -11.44 -40.97
CA CYS A 622 -14.53 -10.11 -41.04
C CYS A 622 -15.59 -10.12 -42.14
N GLY A 623 -16.86 -10.22 -41.75
CA GLY A 623 -18.02 -10.16 -42.62
C GLY A 623 -18.30 -8.74 -43.14
N LYS A 624 -19.46 -8.53 -43.79
CA LYS A 624 -19.85 -7.22 -44.33
C LYS A 624 -20.25 -6.20 -43.26
N SER A 625 -20.69 -6.66 -42.09
CA SER A 625 -21.19 -5.81 -41.00
C SER A 625 -20.79 -6.28 -39.59
N ASN A 626 -20.10 -7.41 -39.50
CA ASN A 626 -19.81 -8.10 -38.25
C ASN A 626 -18.45 -8.79 -38.31
N LEU A 627 -17.78 -8.80 -37.17
CA LEU A 627 -16.63 -9.65 -36.88
C LEU A 627 -17.16 -11.00 -36.39
N GLU A 628 -16.60 -12.09 -36.86
CA GLU A 628 -16.99 -13.45 -36.48
C GLU A 628 -15.77 -14.21 -35.97
N PHE A 629 -15.90 -14.79 -34.78
CA PHE A 629 -14.82 -15.53 -34.12
C PHE A 629 -15.20 -17.00 -34.05
N TYR A 630 -14.29 -17.88 -34.46
CA TYR A 630 -14.45 -19.33 -34.48
C TYR A 630 -13.33 -19.97 -33.67
N CYS A 631 -13.64 -20.57 -32.53
CA CYS A 631 -12.64 -21.08 -31.58
C CYS A 631 -12.79 -22.59 -31.39
N GLY A 632 -11.67 -23.28 -31.12
CA GLY A 632 -11.64 -24.72 -30.88
C GLY A 632 -12.08 -25.12 -29.47
N SER A 633 -12.03 -24.21 -28.50
CA SER A 633 -12.42 -24.43 -27.10
C SER A 633 -13.25 -23.27 -26.55
N LEU A 634 -13.95 -23.51 -25.42
CA LEU A 634 -14.71 -22.47 -24.73
C LEU A 634 -13.77 -21.42 -24.12
N ASP A 635 -12.70 -21.86 -23.45
CA ASP A 635 -11.66 -20.99 -22.87
C ASP A 635 -11.11 -19.99 -23.90
N ASP A 636 -10.82 -20.44 -25.13
CA ASP A 636 -10.31 -19.57 -26.20
C ASP A 636 -11.36 -18.52 -26.61
N ALA A 637 -12.64 -18.91 -26.68
CA ALA A 637 -13.73 -18.00 -27.00
C ALA A 637 -13.97 -16.97 -25.88
N GLU A 638 -13.84 -17.39 -24.61
CA GLU A 638 -13.94 -16.52 -23.45
C GLU A 638 -12.77 -15.54 -23.35
N GLU A 639 -11.54 -15.93 -23.73
CA GLU A 639 -10.39 -15.03 -23.82
C GLU A 639 -10.68 -13.87 -24.78
N ILE A 640 -11.18 -14.15 -25.99
CA ILE A 640 -11.54 -13.12 -26.97
C ILE A 640 -12.73 -12.27 -26.45
N ALA A 641 -13.74 -12.90 -25.86
CA ALA A 641 -14.90 -12.19 -25.31
C ALA A 641 -14.52 -11.23 -24.18
N ASN A 642 -13.58 -11.63 -23.31
CA ASN A 642 -13.07 -10.79 -22.23
C ASN A 642 -12.26 -9.60 -22.76
N ASP A 643 -11.47 -9.78 -23.82
CA ASP A 643 -10.80 -8.65 -24.48
C ASP A 643 -11.82 -7.63 -25.06
N ILE A 644 -12.96 -8.11 -25.59
CA ILE A 644 -14.03 -7.22 -26.08
C ILE A 644 -14.65 -6.44 -24.91
N ARG A 645 -14.87 -7.09 -23.77
CA ARG A 645 -15.37 -6.45 -22.54
C ARG A 645 -14.37 -5.45 -21.95
N GLN A 646 -13.06 -5.72 -22.04
CA GLN A 646 -12.03 -4.76 -21.62
C GLN A 646 -12.07 -3.46 -22.43
N LEU A 647 -12.43 -3.52 -23.72
CA LEU A 647 -12.69 -2.34 -24.54
C LEU A 647 -14.07 -1.69 -24.26
N ASN A 648 -14.76 -2.14 -23.21
CA ASN A 648 -16.10 -1.69 -22.82
C ASN A 648 -17.16 -1.91 -23.92
N PHE A 649 -17.03 -3.01 -24.68
CA PHE A 649 -18.04 -3.49 -25.62
C PHE A 649 -18.62 -4.82 -25.14
N GLU A 650 -19.87 -5.09 -25.51
CA GLU A 650 -20.45 -6.41 -25.27
C GLU A 650 -20.36 -7.31 -26.52
N PRO A 651 -19.84 -8.55 -26.39
CA PRO A 651 -19.87 -9.56 -27.46
C PRO A 651 -21.24 -10.24 -27.54
N SER A 652 -21.56 -10.87 -28.68
CA SER A 652 -22.74 -11.74 -28.74
C SER A 652 -22.58 -12.98 -27.87
N LYS A 653 -23.69 -13.64 -27.52
CA LYS A 653 -23.67 -14.92 -26.80
C LYS A 653 -22.81 -15.96 -27.54
N ILE A 654 -21.94 -16.64 -26.80
CA ILE A 654 -21.11 -17.73 -27.33
C ILE A 654 -22.01 -18.94 -27.62
N SER A 655 -21.95 -19.45 -28.85
CA SER A 655 -22.72 -20.63 -29.29
C SER A 655 -21.78 -21.79 -29.61
N LYS A 656 -22.18 -23.01 -29.24
CA LYS A 656 -21.45 -24.25 -29.51
C LYS A 656 -22.02 -24.93 -30.74
N LYS A 657 -21.17 -25.31 -31.70
CA LYS A 657 -21.53 -26.07 -32.89
C LYS A 657 -20.69 -27.35 -32.95
N ILE A 658 -21.35 -28.50 -33.08
CA ILE A 658 -20.69 -29.79 -33.28
C ILE A 658 -20.84 -30.17 -34.75
N SER A 659 -19.72 -30.42 -35.43
CA SER A 659 -19.69 -30.81 -36.83
C SER A 659 -19.06 -32.19 -36.96
N LYS A 660 -19.72 -33.09 -37.71
CA LYS A 660 -19.17 -34.42 -38.04
C LYS A 660 -18.66 -34.36 -39.48
N SER A 661 -17.39 -34.67 -39.69
CA SER A 661 -16.76 -34.66 -41.01
C SER A 661 -15.94 -35.94 -41.22
N VAL A 662 -15.80 -36.39 -42.46
CA VAL A 662 -14.93 -37.52 -42.79
C VAL A 662 -13.68 -36.96 -43.45
N ILE A 663 -12.54 -37.03 -42.74
CA ILE A 663 -11.26 -36.53 -43.23
C ILE A 663 -10.36 -37.75 -43.46
N LYS A 664 -9.96 -37.99 -44.71
CA LYS A 664 -9.12 -39.15 -45.10
C LYS A 664 -9.68 -40.49 -44.60
N GLY A 665 -10.98 -40.73 -44.78
CA GLY A 665 -11.67 -41.96 -44.36
C GLY A 665 -11.96 -42.09 -42.86
N ARG A 666 -11.51 -41.15 -42.01
CA ARG A 666 -11.79 -41.16 -40.57
C ARG A 666 -12.93 -40.22 -40.21
N LYS A 667 -13.90 -40.70 -39.42
CA LYS A 667 -14.94 -39.85 -38.83
C LYS A 667 -14.30 -38.95 -37.76
N VAL A 668 -14.29 -37.65 -38.01
CA VAL A 668 -13.78 -36.62 -37.10
C VAL A 668 -14.97 -35.80 -36.60
N VAL A 669 -15.14 -35.76 -35.27
CA VAL A 669 -16.11 -34.88 -34.61
C VAL A 669 -15.36 -33.64 -34.14
N THR A 670 -15.75 -32.48 -34.66
CA THR A 670 -15.15 -31.19 -34.30
C THR A 670 -16.16 -30.35 -33.55
N THR A 671 -15.77 -29.82 -32.39
CA THR A 671 -16.55 -28.82 -31.66
C THR A 671 -15.97 -27.44 -31.97
N THR A 672 -16.83 -26.50 -32.31
CA THR A 672 -16.46 -25.10 -32.59
C THR A 672 -17.34 -24.17 -31.77
N TYR A 673 -16.73 -23.23 -31.07
CA TYR A 673 -17.41 -22.16 -30.36
C TYR A 673 -17.38 -20.91 -31.22
N ARG A 674 -18.53 -20.25 -31.40
CA ARG A 674 -18.64 -19.06 -32.26
C ARG A 674 -19.47 -17.95 -31.62
N PHE A 675 -19.06 -16.73 -31.89
CA PHE A 675 -19.79 -15.51 -31.55
C PHE A 675 -19.38 -14.37 -32.50
N THR A 676 -20.12 -13.27 -32.46
CA THR A 676 -19.91 -12.13 -33.36
C THR A 676 -19.86 -10.80 -32.63
N LYS A 677 -19.26 -9.80 -33.27
CA LYS A 677 -19.27 -8.40 -32.83
C LYS A 677 -19.38 -7.44 -34.00
N GLY A 678 -20.45 -6.66 -34.06
CA GLY A 678 -20.64 -5.58 -35.05
C GLY A 678 -20.44 -4.18 -34.45
N GLY A 679 -20.93 -3.17 -35.15
CA GLY A 679 -21.00 -1.79 -34.64
C GLY A 679 -19.67 -1.03 -34.74
N ALA A 680 -19.39 -0.17 -33.76
CA ALA A 680 -18.24 0.74 -33.84
C ALA A 680 -16.87 0.03 -33.79
N LEU A 681 -16.75 -1.09 -33.06
CA LEU A 681 -15.51 -1.88 -33.06
C LEU A 681 -15.21 -2.50 -34.43
N TYR A 682 -16.24 -2.98 -35.13
CA TYR A 682 -16.11 -3.45 -36.52
C TYR A 682 -15.61 -2.32 -37.42
N ALA A 683 -16.22 -1.14 -37.33
CA ALA A 683 -15.84 0.02 -38.13
C ALA A 683 -14.38 0.43 -37.90
N LEU A 684 -13.90 0.41 -36.65
CA LEU A 684 -12.51 0.70 -36.30
C LEU A 684 -11.54 -0.32 -36.90
N LEU A 685 -11.79 -1.63 -36.74
CA LEU A 685 -10.89 -2.67 -37.25
C LEU A 685 -10.81 -2.66 -38.79
N VAL A 686 -11.92 -2.36 -39.48
CA VAL A 686 -11.92 -2.17 -40.94
C VAL A 686 -11.10 -0.94 -41.32
N ALA A 687 -11.28 0.19 -40.63
CA ALA A 687 -10.49 1.41 -40.86
C ALA A 687 -8.99 1.20 -40.63
N LEU A 688 -8.62 0.32 -39.70
CA LEU A 688 -7.24 -0.08 -39.42
C LEU A 688 -6.67 -1.10 -40.41
N GLY A 689 -7.42 -1.52 -41.44
CA GLY A 689 -6.94 -2.38 -42.53
C GLY A 689 -7.19 -3.87 -42.35
N THR A 690 -8.23 -4.27 -41.60
CA THR A 690 -8.64 -5.69 -41.53
C THR A 690 -9.29 -6.13 -42.85
N PRO A 691 -8.92 -7.29 -43.43
CA PRO A 691 -9.46 -7.75 -44.71
C PRO A 691 -10.92 -8.19 -44.58
N VAL A 692 -11.81 -7.53 -45.33
CA VAL A 692 -13.25 -7.83 -45.38
C VAL A 692 -13.52 -8.93 -46.41
N GLY A 693 -14.28 -9.96 -46.04
CA GLY A 693 -14.70 -11.04 -46.94
C GLY A 693 -13.74 -12.24 -46.99
N LYS A 694 -13.80 -12.99 -48.10
CA LYS A 694 -13.08 -14.28 -48.23
C LYS A 694 -11.58 -14.06 -48.44
N LYS A 695 -10.79 -14.16 -47.37
CA LYS A 695 -9.32 -14.03 -47.41
C LYS A 695 -8.62 -14.81 -48.52
N THR A 696 -9.11 -15.99 -48.90
CA THR A 696 -8.59 -16.81 -50.00
C THR A 696 -8.59 -16.15 -51.38
N ASN A 697 -9.50 -15.20 -51.65
CA ASN A 697 -9.65 -14.52 -52.95
C ASN A 697 -9.43 -13.00 -52.87
N SER A 698 -8.97 -12.49 -51.73
CA SER A 698 -8.68 -11.07 -51.51
C SER A 698 -7.18 -10.82 -51.38
N VAL A 699 -6.68 -9.74 -51.97
CA VAL A 699 -5.30 -9.26 -51.76
C VAL A 699 -5.28 -8.32 -50.55
N TYR A 700 -4.40 -8.60 -49.59
CA TYR A 700 -4.21 -7.76 -48.40
C TYR A 700 -2.75 -7.79 -47.94
N THR A 701 -2.36 -6.78 -47.17
CA THR A 701 -1.02 -6.62 -46.56
C THR A 701 -1.17 -6.58 -45.04
N ILE A 702 -0.05 -6.53 -44.32
CA ILE A 702 -0.06 -6.23 -42.89
C ILE A 702 -0.65 -4.81 -42.68
N PRO A 703 -1.47 -4.60 -41.63
CA PRO A 703 -1.94 -3.28 -41.25
C PRO A 703 -0.79 -2.28 -41.13
N LYS A 704 -0.80 -1.21 -41.95
CA LYS A 704 0.34 -0.30 -42.09
C LYS A 704 0.76 0.35 -40.76
N TRP A 705 -0.21 0.59 -39.88
CA TRP A 705 0.02 1.21 -38.58
C TRP A 705 0.89 0.36 -37.65
N LEU A 706 0.91 -0.96 -37.85
CA LEU A 706 1.78 -1.85 -37.09
C LEU A 706 3.25 -1.61 -37.38
N ASN A 707 3.64 -1.00 -38.51
CA ASN A 707 5.06 -0.73 -38.79
C ASN A 707 5.66 0.24 -37.77
N ASP A 708 4.88 1.26 -37.38
CA ASP A 708 5.29 2.30 -36.44
C ASP A 708 5.04 1.92 -34.97
N ALA A 709 4.34 0.80 -34.72
CA ALA A 709 3.95 0.38 -33.37
C ALA A 709 5.12 -0.19 -32.54
N GLU A 710 4.97 -0.11 -31.22
CA GLU A 710 5.87 -0.73 -30.25
C GLU A 710 5.95 -2.26 -30.44
N LEU A 711 7.07 -2.86 -30.00
CA LEU A 711 7.29 -4.30 -30.14
C LEU A 711 6.21 -5.14 -29.43
N SER A 712 5.66 -4.68 -28.30
CA SER A 712 4.59 -5.41 -27.61
C SER A 712 3.30 -5.51 -28.44
N VAL A 713 2.95 -4.45 -29.18
CA VAL A 713 1.78 -4.41 -30.08
C VAL A 713 2.00 -5.33 -31.27
N LYS A 714 3.18 -5.24 -31.91
CA LYS A 714 3.59 -6.14 -33.01
C LYS A 714 3.57 -7.61 -32.57
N ARG A 715 4.01 -7.89 -31.34
CA ARG A 715 3.98 -9.23 -30.74
C ARG A 715 2.54 -9.73 -30.67
N GLU A 716 1.61 -8.97 -30.09
CA GLU A 716 0.21 -9.41 -29.91
C GLU A 716 -0.49 -9.78 -31.23
N PHE A 717 -0.21 -9.04 -32.31
CA PHE A 717 -0.64 -9.43 -33.66
C PHE A 717 -0.10 -10.81 -34.06
N LEU A 718 1.21 -11.02 -33.95
CA LEU A 718 1.84 -12.30 -34.31
C LEU A 718 1.39 -13.45 -33.39
N SER A 719 1.22 -13.21 -32.09
CA SER A 719 0.78 -14.23 -31.13
C SER A 719 -0.63 -14.71 -31.43
N ALA A 720 -1.54 -13.81 -31.81
CA ALA A 720 -2.90 -14.18 -32.22
C ALA A 720 -2.93 -14.86 -33.58
N TYR A 721 -2.08 -14.43 -34.51
CA TYR A 721 -1.89 -15.08 -35.80
C TYR A 721 -1.36 -16.52 -35.63
N MET A 722 -0.36 -16.72 -34.78
CA MET A 722 0.16 -18.05 -34.42
C MET A 722 -0.88 -18.88 -33.65
N GLY A 723 -1.77 -18.23 -32.90
CA GLY A 723 -2.92 -18.83 -32.24
C GLY A 723 -3.82 -19.60 -33.19
N GLY A 724 -4.25 -18.95 -34.29
CA GLY A 724 -5.03 -19.58 -35.36
C GLY A 724 -4.19 -20.53 -36.22
N ASP A 725 -3.40 -19.97 -37.14
CA ASP A 725 -2.72 -20.73 -38.21
C ASP A 725 -1.35 -21.33 -37.79
N GLY A 726 -0.79 -20.93 -36.65
CA GLY A 726 0.55 -21.35 -36.23
C GLY A 726 0.65 -22.80 -35.76
N GLY A 727 1.78 -23.45 -36.04
CA GLY A 727 2.06 -24.82 -35.62
C GLY A 727 2.16 -24.98 -34.10
N LYS A 728 1.64 -26.09 -33.55
CA LYS A 728 1.78 -26.44 -32.13
C LYS A 728 3.20 -26.93 -31.82
N ALA A 729 3.83 -26.39 -30.79
CA ALA A 729 5.11 -26.91 -30.29
C ALA A 729 4.92 -28.28 -29.62
N ARG A 730 5.76 -29.26 -30.01
CA ARG A 730 5.72 -30.64 -29.49
C ARG A 730 7.13 -31.13 -29.16
N TYR A 731 7.25 -31.90 -28.08
CA TYR A 731 8.44 -32.68 -27.77
C TYR A 731 8.31 -34.09 -28.36
N CYS A 732 9.21 -34.44 -29.29
CA CYS A 732 9.20 -35.76 -29.94
C CYS A 732 10.31 -36.65 -29.38
N VAL A 733 9.92 -37.70 -28.67
CA VAL A 733 10.81 -38.72 -28.08
C VAL A 733 11.11 -39.82 -29.11
N VAL A 734 12.34 -40.33 -29.10
CA VAL A 734 12.72 -41.55 -29.83
C VAL A 734 12.98 -42.66 -28.80
N LYS A 735 12.04 -43.60 -28.69
CA LYS A 735 12.12 -44.72 -27.75
C LYS A 735 12.96 -45.88 -28.30
N ASP A 736 13.62 -46.63 -27.43
CA ASP A 736 14.23 -47.92 -27.76
C ASP A 736 13.23 -49.08 -27.67
N ARG A 737 13.69 -50.31 -27.94
CA ARG A 737 12.86 -51.53 -27.91
C ARG A 737 12.31 -51.86 -26.51
N MET A 738 12.89 -51.31 -25.44
CA MET A 738 12.45 -51.46 -24.05
C MET A 738 11.58 -50.28 -23.59
N GLY A 739 11.24 -49.36 -24.49
CA GLY A 739 10.42 -48.18 -24.18
C GLY A 739 11.18 -47.03 -23.49
N LYS A 740 12.50 -47.16 -23.25
CA LYS A 740 13.33 -46.10 -22.66
C LYS A 740 13.75 -45.09 -23.73
N GLU A 741 13.91 -43.82 -23.33
CA GLU A 741 14.34 -42.76 -24.24
C GLU A 741 15.81 -42.97 -24.63
N ARG A 742 16.04 -43.33 -25.90
CA ARG A 742 17.37 -43.75 -26.39
C ARG A 742 18.34 -42.57 -26.52
N ARG A 743 17.81 -41.37 -26.74
CA ARG A 743 18.50 -40.07 -26.97
C ARG A 743 17.54 -38.92 -26.65
N MET A 744 18.07 -37.77 -26.22
CA MET A 744 17.30 -36.54 -25.99
C MET A 744 16.37 -36.21 -27.18
N GLY A 745 15.08 -36.11 -26.90
CA GLY A 745 14.03 -35.80 -27.86
C GLY A 745 14.22 -34.46 -28.58
N LYS A 746 13.55 -34.30 -29.72
CA LYS A 746 13.61 -33.09 -30.55
C LYS A 746 12.33 -32.28 -30.41
N ILE A 747 12.45 -30.97 -30.21
CA ILE A 747 11.32 -30.06 -30.31
C ILE A 747 10.99 -29.83 -31.79
N LYS A 748 9.73 -30.05 -32.15
CA LYS A 748 9.17 -29.73 -33.46
C LYS A 748 8.10 -28.65 -33.31
N ILE A 749 8.16 -27.66 -34.20
CA ILE A 749 7.13 -26.66 -34.41
C ILE A 749 6.84 -26.73 -35.91
N GLU A 750 5.57 -26.89 -36.28
CA GLU A 750 5.14 -26.95 -37.67
C GLU A 750 5.25 -25.57 -38.33
N ASP A 751 5.55 -25.55 -39.63
CA ASP A 751 5.64 -24.32 -40.42
C ASP A 751 4.27 -23.64 -40.52
N LEU A 752 4.30 -22.32 -40.69
CA LEU A 752 3.10 -21.51 -40.82
C LEU A 752 2.68 -21.44 -42.29
N PHE A 753 1.41 -21.68 -42.61
CA PHE A 753 0.93 -21.62 -43.99
C PHE A 753 -0.49 -21.08 -44.12
N PHE A 754 -0.81 -20.55 -45.30
CA PHE A 754 -2.17 -20.16 -45.68
C PHE A 754 -2.41 -20.37 -47.18
N HIS A 755 -3.66 -20.34 -47.59
CA HIS A 755 -4.07 -20.59 -48.99
C HIS A 755 -4.54 -19.32 -49.70
N LYS A 756 -4.24 -19.22 -50.99
CA LYS A 756 -4.69 -18.15 -51.90
C LYS A 756 -5.10 -18.73 -53.24
N GLU A 757 -6.04 -18.11 -53.95
CA GLU A 757 -6.31 -18.44 -55.35
C GLU A 757 -5.07 -18.16 -56.22
N ILE A 758 -4.88 -18.99 -57.26
CA ILE A 758 -3.73 -18.88 -58.17
C ILE A 758 -3.60 -17.46 -58.75
N SER A 759 -4.73 -16.84 -59.11
CA SER A 759 -4.80 -15.49 -59.69
C SER A 759 -4.14 -14.42 -58.82
N ILE A 760 -4.17 -14.57 -57.50
CA ILE A 760 -3.65 -13.60 -56.53
C ILE A 760 -2.41 -14.09 -55.76
N LYS A 761 -1.73 -15.14 -56.27
CA LYS A 761 -0.49 -15.71 -55.69
C LYS A 761 0.55 -14.64 -55.35
N LYS A 762 0.79 -13.68 -56.26
CA LYS A 762 1.80 -12.61 -56.06
C LYS A 762 1.50 -11.78 -54.80
N GLY A 763 0.23 -11.44 -54.57
CA GLY A 763 -0.21 -10.72 -53.37
C GLY A 763 -0.02 -11.54 -52.09
N GLY A 764 -0.33 -12.84 -52.14
CA GLY A 764 -0.08 -13.75 -51.02
C GLY A 764 1.39 -13.89 -50.66
N VAL A 765 2.29 -13.96 -51.64
CA VAL A 765 3.75 -14.03 -51.40
C VAL A 765 4.27 -12.73 -50.81
N LYS A 766 3.74 -11.57 -51.24
CA LYS A 766 4.08 -10.27 -50.65
C LYS A 766 3.72 -10.24 -49.16
N PHE A 767 2.49 -10.63 -48.80
CA PHE A 767 2.04 -10.72 -47.41
C PHE A 767 2.91 -11.68 -46.57
N ALA A 768 3.28 -12.84 -47.12
CA ALA A 768 4.19 -13.77 -46.44
C ALA A 768 5.58 -13.16 -46.14
N ARG A 769 6.11 -12.33 -47.04
CA ARG A 769 7.38 -11.63 -46.83
C ARG A 769 7.27 -10.54 -45.77
N GLU A 770 6.16 -9.80 -45.74
CA GLU A 770 5.87 -8.83 -44.68
C GLU A 770 5.78 -9.51 -43.31
N LEU A 771 5.10 -10.67 -43.24
CA LEU A 771 5.04 -11.48 -42.01
C LEU A 771 6.43 -11.95 -41.57
N ALA A 772 7.24 -12.44 -42.50
CA ALA A 772 8.62 -12.82 -42.22
C ALA A 772 9.45 -11.65 -41.68
N GLY A 773 9.22 -10.43 -42.19
CA GLY A 773 9.79 -9.19 -41.67
C GLY A 773 9.39 -8.92 -40.22
N LEU A 774 8.10 -9.09 -39.87
CA LEU A 774 7.65 -8.94 -38.47
C LEU A 774 8.28 -10.00 -37.55
N PHE A 775 8.35 -11.26 -37.96
CA PHE A 775 9.02 -12.32 -37.19
C PHE A 775 10.49 -11.97 -36.91
N LYS A 776 11.19 -11.39 -37.90
CA LYS A 776 12.59 -11.02 -37.78
C LYS A 776 12.85 -10.00 -36.66
N LEU A 777 11.90 -9.10 -36.37
CA LEU A 777 12.01 -8.13 -35.26
C LEU A 777 12.13 -8.80 -33.88
N PHE A 778 11.69 -10.06 -33.76
CA PHE A 778 11.79 -10.86 -32.54
C PHE A 778 12.91 -11.90 -32.61
N ASP A 779 13.90 -11.72 -33.50
CA ASP A 779 14.96 -12.69 -33.77
C ASP A 779 14.42 -14.08 -34.17
N VAL A 780 13.28 -14.10 -34.88
CA VAL A 780 12.72 -15.32 -35.46
C VAL A 780 12.99 -15.32 -36.96
N ASP A 781 13.87 -16.23 -37.38
CA ASP A 781 14.29 -16.40 -38.76
C ASP A 781 13.31 -17.30 -39.53
N VAL A 782 12.70 -16.73 -40.56
CA VAL A 782 12.02 -17.47 -41.64
C VAL A 782 13.06 -17.77 -42.72
N LYS A 783 13.36 -19.05 -42.94
CA LYS A 783 14.40 -19.49 -43.86
C LYS A 783 14.03 -19.20 -45.32
N ARG A 784 12.78 -19.42 -45.69
CA ARG A 784 12.23 -19.19 -47.03
C ARG A 784 10.69 -19.22 -47.03
N VAL A 785 10.10 -18.75 -48.13
CA VAL A 785 8.66 -18.84 -48.40
C VAL A 785 8.45 -19.77 -49.59
N ASP A 786 7.88 -20.95 -49.34
CA ASP A 786 7.59 -21.95 -50.36
C ASP A 786 6.17 -21.75 -50.90
N VAL A 787 5.96 -21.91 -52.21
CA VAL A 787 4.63 -21.95 -52.83
C VAL A 787 4.40 -23.34 -53.38
N LEU A 788 3.39 -24.02 -52.83
CA LEU A 788 3.02 -25.39 -53.15
C LEU A 788 1.59 -25.41 -53.74
N ASP A 789 1.24 -26.51 -54.41
CA ASP A 789 -0.12 -26.71 -54.88
C ASP A 789 -1.10 -26.83 -53.71
N GLY A 790 -2.23 -26.13 -53.82
CA GLY A 790 -3.30 -26.16 -52.84
C GLY A 790 -4.38 -27.18 -53.22
N TYR A 791 -5.62 -26.88 -52.87
CA TYR A 791 -6.79 -27.69 -53.20
C TYR A 791 -7.67 -26.99 -54.24
N VAL A 792 -8.56 -27.77 -54.88
CA VAL A 792 -9.61 -27.27 -55.77
C VAL A 792 -10.85 -26.95 -54.94
N ARG A 793 -11.38 -25.73 -55.09
CA ARG A 793 -12.57 -25.27 -54.39
C ARG A 793 -13.85 -25.86 -55.00
N LYS A 794 -14.97 -25.73 -54.28
CA LYS A 794 -16.30 -26.16 -54.76
C LYS A 794 -16.76 -25.43 -56.03
N ASP A 795 -16.23 -24.24 -56.29
CA ASP A 795 -16.50 -23.42 -57.47
C ASP A 795 -15.53 -23.72 -58.64
N GLY A 796 -14.69 -24.76 -58.53
CA GLY A 796 -13.73 -25.15 -59.56
C GLY A 796 -12.40 -24.38 -59.56
N SER A 797 -12.28 -23.31 -58.79
CA SER A 797 -11.04 -22.52 -58.72
C SER A 797 -9.92 -23.25 -57.98
N ARG A 798 -8.69 -23.13 -58.49
CA ARG A 798 -7.49 -23.75 -57.91
C ARG A 798 -6.77 -22.79 -56.97
N THR A 799 -6.31 -23.32 -55.82
CA THR A 799 -5.55 -22.56 -54.82
C THR A 799 -4.08 -22.96 -54.79
N VAL A 800 -3.23 -22.06 -54.30
CA VAL A 800 -1.85 -22.31 -53.90
C VAL A 800 -1.74 -22.24 -52.38
N LYS A 801 -0.89 -23.09 -51.83
CA LYS A 801 -0.47 -23.07 -50.42
C LYS A 801 0.84 -22.28 -50.31
N ILE A 802 0.83 -21.21 -49.52
CA ILE A 802 2.02 -20.40 -49.25
C ILE A 802 2.52 -20.75 -47.84
N ASN A 803 3.75 -21.25 -47.75
CA ASN A 803 4.33 -21.82 -46.53
C ASN A 803 5.57 -21.02 -46.08
N LEU A 804 5.53 -20.45 -44.88
CA LEU A 804 6.65 -19.78 -44.22
C LEU A 804 7.44 -20.82 -43.44
N VAL A 805 8.63 -21.18 -43.95
CA VAL A 805 9.48 -22.22 -43.35
C VAL A 805 10.38 -21.61 -42.28
N PHE A 806 10.14 -21.94 -41.02
CA PHE A 806 10.97 -21.42 -39.92
C PHE A 806 12.34 -22.12 -39.86
N SER A 807 13.37 -21.39 -39.39
CA SER A 807 14.66 -21.99 -39.09
C SER A 807 14.52 -23.08 -38.00
N LYS A 808 15.18 -24.23 -38.20
CA LYS A 808 15.07 -25.40 -37.31
C LYS A 808 15.99 -25.32 -36.09
N SER A 809 16.72 -24.22 -35.90
CA SER A 809 17.63 -24.04 -34.76
C SER A 809 16.86 -23.96 -33.43
N ASN A 810 17.48 -24.43 -32.33
CA ASN A 810 16.86 -24.35 -31.01
C ASN A 810 16.65 -22.90 -30.55
N LYS A 811 17.58 -22.00 -30.91
CA LYS A 811 17.45 -20.56 -30.66
C LYS A 811 16.20 -19.98 -31.33
N ASN A 812 15.95 -20.33 -32.60
CA ASN A 812 14.78 -19.86 -33.33
C ASN A 812 13.47 -20.38 -32.72
N LYS A 813 13.42 -21.67 -32.35
CA LYS A 813 12.26 -22.28 -31.68
C LYS A 813 11.98 -21.63 -30.33
N LYS A 814 13.03 -21.38 -29.53
CA LYS A 814 12.94 -20.70 -28.24
C LYS A 814 12.35 -19.30 -28.45
N ASN A 815 12.95 -18.48 -29.32
CA ASN A 815 12.46 -17.13 -29.59
C ASN A 815 10.99 -17.13 -30.06
N LEU A 816 10.61 -18.07 -30.94
CA LEU A 816 9.23 -18.19 -31.41
C LEU A 816 8.22 -18.43 -30.26
N ILE A 817 8.57 -19.27 -29.28
CA ILE A 817 7.64 -19.61 -28.18
C ILE A 817 7.79 -18.72 -26.94
N THR A 818 8.96 -18.12 -26.69
CA THR A 818 9.19 -17.24 -25.53
C THR A 818 8.96 -15.77 -25.84
N LYS A 819 9.27 -15.29 -27.05
CA LYS A 819 9.06 -13.89 -27.44
C LYS A 819 7.67 -13.65 -28.03
N ILE A 820 7.20 -14.54 -28.91
CA ILE A 820 5.91 -14.39 -29.60
C ILE A 820 4.82 -15.20 -28.90
N GLY A 821 4.98 -16.51 -28.77
CA GLY A 821 3.98 -17.37 -28.11
C GLY A 821 2.64 -17.44 -28.86
N TYR A 822 1.56 -17.74 -28.14
CA TYR A 822 0.23 -18.02 -28.71
C TYR A 822 -0.88 -17.30 -27.91
N ARG A 823 -1.72 -16.52 -28.60
CA ARG A 823 -2.96 -15.93 -28.08
C ARG A 823 -4.17 -16.67 -28.64
N TYR A 824 -5.29 -16.64 -27.91
CA TYR A 824 -6.55 -17.29 -28.33
C TYR A 824 -6.42 -18.78 -28.67
N CYS A 825 -5.41 -19.45 -28.11
CA CYS A 825 -5.21 -20.89 -28.20
C CYS A 825 -4.42 -21.39 -26.98
N LYS A 826 -5.12 -21.60 -25.86
CA LYS A 826 -4.54 -22.03 -24.57
C LYS A 826 -3.74 -23.33 -24.69
N ALA A 827 -4.25 -24.29 -25.47
CA ALA A 827 -3.61 -25.59 -25.68
C ALA A 827 -2.26 -25.52 -26.44
N LYS A 828 -2.04 -24.49 -27.28
CA LYS A 828 -0.72 -24.22 -27.88
C LYS A 828 0.18 -23.47 -26.89
N GLY A 829 -0.39 -22.52 -26.14
CA GLY A 829 0.30 -21.67 -25.18
C GLY A 829 0.95 -22.41 -24.01
N GLU A 830 0.20 -23.19 -23.23
CA GLU A 830 0.69 -23.76 -21.95
C GLU A 830 1.94 -24.63 -22.13
N LEU A 831 1.90 -25.61 -23.04
CA LEU A 831 3.05 -26.50 -23.28
C LEU A 831 4.26 -25.73 -23.83
N SER A 832 4.01 -24.67 -24.62
CA SER A 832 5.07 -23.87 -25.23
C SER A 832 5.87 -23.07 -24.20
N LEU A 833 5.24 -22.64 -23.10
CA LEU A 833 5.91 -21.92 -22.02
C LEU A 833 6.90 -22.84 -21.27
N TYR A 834 6.50 -24.08 -20.96
CA TYR A 834 7.41 -25.07 -20.36
C TYR A 834 8.56 -25.45 -21.30
N LEU A 835 8.27 -25.67 -22.58
CA LEU A 835 9.31 -25.97 -23.58
C LEU A 835 10.29 -24.81 -23.75
N GLY A 836 9.79 -23.58 -23.68
CA GLY A 836 10.59 -22.36 -23.72
C GLY A 836 11.53 -22.26 -22.52
N GLU A 837 11.03 -22.56 -21.33
CA GLU A 837 11.83 -22.56 -20.11
C GLU A 837 12.94 -23.62 -20.14
N TRP A 838 12.60 -24.84 -20.55
CA TRP A 838 13.58 -25.91 -20.75
C TRP A 838 14.66 -25.52 -21.78
N LEU A 839 14.28 -24.85 -22.87
CA LEU A 839 15.23 -24.35 -23.87
C LEU A 839 16.13 -23.23 -23.33
N ARG A 840 15.64 -22.36 -22.45
CA ARG A 840 16.47 -21.34 -21.77
C ARG A 840 17.57 -21.97 -20.93
N LEU A 841 17.21 -22.96 -20.11
CA LEU A 841 18.17 -23.72 -19.29
C LEU A 841 19.19 -24.46 -20.16
N HIS A 842 18.73 -25.03 -21.28
CA HIS A 842 19.60 -25.72 -22.23
C HIS A 842 20.60 -24.77 -22.91
N GLU A 843 20.13 -23.59 -23.35
CA GLU A 843 20.98 -22.57 -23.95
C GLU A 843 22.00 -22.00 -22.94
N LYS A 844 21.59 -21.73 -21.69
CA LYS A 844 22.50 -21.33 -20.61
C LYS A 844 23.60 -22.38 -20.41
N THR A 845 23.22 -23.65 -20.27
CA THR A 845 24.19 -24.75 -20.09
C THR A 845 25.20 -24.85 -21.25
N ILE A 846 24.75 -24.60 -22.48
CA ILE A 846 25.63 -24.56 -23.65
C ILE A 846 26.58 -23.35 -23.56
N ASN A 847 26.05 -22.17 -23.24
CA ASN A 847 26.83 -20.93 -23.11
C ASN A 847 27.87 -21.02 -21.99
N ASP A 848 27.51 -21.59 -20.84
CA ASP A 848 28.43 -21.82 -19.72
C ASP A 848 29.58 -22.74 -20.14
N LYS A 849 29.28 -23.82 -20.87
CA LYS A 849 30.32 -24.70 -21.44
C LYS A 849 31.22 -23.98 -22.45
N ILE A 850 30.65 -23.10 -23.30
CA ILE A 850 31.43 -22.30 -24.26
C ILE A 850 32.34 -21.31 -23.52
N ASN A 851 31.81 -20.60 -22.53
CA ASN A 851 32.56 -19.65 -21.71
C ASN A 851 33.68 -20.35 -20.93
N LEU A 852 33.40 -21.55 -20.41
CA LEU A 852 34.39 -22.39 -19.74
C LEU A 852 35.53 -22.79 -20.68
N LYS A 853 35.21 -23.23 -21.91
CA LYS A 853 36.21 -23.53 -22.93
C LYS A 853 37.05 -22.30 -23.31
N ARG A 854 36.42 -21.12 -23.46
CA ARG A 854 37.12 -19.85 -23.70
C ARG A 854 38.04 -19.50 -22.54
N ARG A 855 37.59 -19.65 -21.29
CA ARG A 855 38.39 -19.43 -20.08
C ARG A 855 39.60 -20.37 -20.03
N ILE A 856 39.41 -21.67 -20.29
CA ILE A 856 40.49 -22.67 -20.37
C ILE A 856 41.55 -22.26 -21.39
N ARG A 857 41.13 -21.82 -22.59
CA ARG A 857 42.07 -21.32 -23.62
C ARG A 857 42.80 -20.06 -23.21
N ARG A 858 42.12 -19.13 -22.53
CA ARG A 858 42.74 -17.90 -22.06
C ARG A 858 43.83 -18.22 -21.04
N LEU A 859 43.52 -19.05 -20.04
CA LEU A 859 44.49 -19.52 -19.04
C LEU A 859 45.68 -20.24 -19.68
N TYR A 860 45.46 -21.04 -20.73
CA TYR A 860 46.55 -21.70 -21.47
C TYR A 860 47.44 -20.69 -22.23
N LYS A 861 46.84 -19.67 -22.86
CA LYS A 861 47.59 -18.57 -23.50
C LYS A 861 48.37 -17.71 -22.49
N GLU A 862 47.89 -17.61 -21.25
CA GLU A 862 48.58 -16.96 -20.14
C GLU A 862 49.75 -17.80 -19.58
N GLY A 863 50.09 -18.95 -20.20
CA GLY A 863 51.27 -19.76 -19.88
C GLY A 863 51.02 -20.89 -18.87
N LEU A 864 49.79 -21.11 -18.43
CA LEU A 864 49.47 -22.19 -17.49
C LEU A 864 49.47 -23.57 -18.17
N THR A 865 50.03 -24.57 -17.50
CA THR A 865 50.02 -25.95 -18.00
C THR A 865 48.60 -26.54 -17.96
N PRO A 866 48.24 -27.48 -18.86
CA PRO A 866 46.92 -28.11 -18.85
C PRO A 866 46.55 -28.77 -17.53
N LYS A 867 47.54 -29.23 -16.75
CA LYS A 867 47.35 -29.78 -15.40
C LYS A 867 46.95 -28.71 -14.40
N LYS A 868 47.65 -27.56 -14.34
CA LYS A 868 47.26 -26.43 -13.49
C LYS A 868 45.86 -25.91 -13.84
N ILE A 869 45.52 -25.85 -15.14
CA ILE A 869 44.20 -25.40 -15.60
C ILE A 869 43.10 -26.41 -15.18
N SER A 870 43.37 -27.71 -15.29
CA SER A 870 42.48 -28.78 -14.84
C SER A 870 42.13 -28.63 -13.36
N ASP A 871 43.13 -28.37 -12.52
CA ASP A 871 42.96 -28.21 -11.07
C ASP A 871 42.20 -26.90 -10.75
N MET A 872 42.50 -25.78 -11.42
CA MET A 872 41.80 -24.49 -11.22
C MET A 872 40.33 -24.48 -11.64
N VAL A 873 39.97 -25.26 -12.67
CA VAL A 873 38.62 -25.28 -13.25
C VAL A 873 37.80 -26.45 -12.74
N GLY A 874 38.41 -27.39 -12.01
CA GLY A 874 37.73 -28.57 -11.46
C GLY A 874 37.27 -29.56 -12.53
N ILE A 875 37.96 -29.63 -13.66
CA ILE A 875 37.66 -30.56 -14.76
C ILE A 875 38.80 -31.55 -14.92
N ASN A 876 38.48 -32.83 -15.13
CA ASN A 876 39.46 -33.88 -15.39
C ASN A 876 40.49 -33.48 -16.47
N TYR A 877 41.78 -33.71 -16.17
CA TYR A 877 42.92 -33.34 -17.01
C TYR A 877 42.78 -33.82 -18.47
N ASN A 878 42.39 -35.07 -18.69
CA ASN A 878 42.25 -35.63 -20.05
C ASN A 878 41.23 -34.85 -20.88
N LYS A 879 40.18 -34.33 -20.22
CA LYS A 879 39.13 -33.53 -20.86
C LYS A 879 39.61 -32.12 -21.19
N VAL A 880 40.39 -31.50 -20.31
CA VAL A 880 41.04 -30.20 -20.57
C VAL A 880 42.06 -30.33 -21.70
N ASN A 881 42.88 -31.36 -21.68
CA ASN A 881 43.89 -31.65 -22.70
C ASN A 881 43.23 -31.88 -24.07
N SER A 882 42.17 -32.71 -24.11
CA SER A 882 41.36 -32.92 -25.31
C SER A 882 40.73 -31.62 -25.83
N TRP A 883 40.23 -30.76 -24.94
CA TRP A 883 39.65 -29.47 -25.33
C TRP A 883 40.69 -28.46 -25.81
N LEU A 884 41.96 -28.52 -25.40
CA LEU A 884 42.98 -27.59 -25.89
C LEU A 884 43.52 -27.98 -27.27
N PHE A 885 43.76 -29.27 -27.49
CA PHE A 885 44.55 -29.76 -28.63
C PHE A 885 43.76 -30.49 -29.73
N SER A 886 42.44 -30.67 -29.59
CA SER A 886 41.62 -31.30 -30.64
C SER A 886 41.52 -30.45 -31.92
N ARG A 887 41.87 -31.02 -33.08
CA ARG A 887 41.68 -30.44 -34.43
C ARG A 887 40.22 -30.07 -34.76
N LYS A 888 39.24 -30.62 -34.02
CA LYS A 888 37.80 -30.32 -34.15
C LYS A 888 37.31 -29.35 -33.08
N TYR A 889 38.15 -28.52 -32.49
CA TYR A 889 37.79 -27.63 -31.38
C TYR A 889 36.46 -26.87 -31.59
N GLU A 890 36.27 -26.27 -32.77
CA GLU A 890 35.05 -25.52 -33.10
C GLU A 890 33.88 -26.40 -33.52
N LYS A 891 34.15 -27.60 -34.07
CA LYS A 891 33.14 -28.54 -34.59
C LYS A 891 32.73 -29.64 -33.60
N THR A 892 33.38 -29.72 -32.43
CA THR A 892 32.99 -30.69 -31.40
C THR A 892 31.65 -30.22 -30.86
N SER A 893 30.58 -30.87 -31.30
CA SER A 893 29.24 -30.65 -30.75
C SER A 893 29.34 -30.63 -29.23
N VAL A 894 28.64 -29.71 -28.58
CA VAL A 894 28.51 -29.68 -27.12
C VAL A 894 27.68 -30.93 -26.75
N ALA A 895 28.31 -32.10 -26.86
CA ALA A 895 27.66 -33.38 -26.80
C ALA A 895 27.24 -33.62 -25.34
N ARG A 896 25.94 -33.86 -25.18
CA ARG A 896 25.23 -34.20 -23.94
C ARG A 896 25.40 -33.12 -22.86
N SER A 897 24.47 -32.17 -22.82
CA SER A 897 24.14 -31.49 -21.57
C SER A 897 23.75 -32.55 -20.54
N ASN A 898 24.19 -32.44 -19.29
CA ASN A 898 23.64 -33.24 -18.17
C ASN A 898 22.20 -32.82 -17.82
N LEU A 899 21.50 -32.14 -18.74
CA LEU A 899 20.09 -31.78 -18.59
C LEU A 899 19.24 -33.03 -18.76
N LEU A 900 18.25 -33.16 -17.90
CA LEU A 900 17.20 -34.17 -18.01
C LEU A 900 16.42 -33.99 -19.33
N PRO A 901 15.96 -35.08 -19.97
CA PRO A 901 14.95 -35.03 -21.01
C PRO A 901 13.74 -34.19 -20.59
N PHE A 902 13.03 -33.60 -21.54
CA PHE A 902 11.98 -32.61 -21.22
C PHE A 902 10.91 -33.15 -20.26
N ASN A 903 10.45 -34.39 -20.47
CA ASN A 903 9.41 -34.97 -19.61
C ASN A 903 9.91 -35.22 -18.18
N ASP A 904 11.14 -35.74 -18.03
CA ASP A 904 11.77 -35.98 -16.74
C ASP A 904 12.08 -34.67 -16.02
N TRP A 905 12.57 -33.66 -16.77
CA TRP A 905 12.77 -32.31 -16.27
C TRP A 905 11.45 -31.71 -15.81
N LEU A 906 10.39 -31.80 -16.61
CA LEU A 906 9.10 -31.23 -16.28
C LEU A 906 8.55 -31.85 -15.00
N SER A 907 8.58 -33.18 -14.90
CA SER A 907 8.14 -33.90 -13.69
C SER A 907 8.86 -33.44 -12.44
N LYS A 908 10.19 -33.26 -12.51
CA LYS A 908 11.00 -32.77 -11.38
C LYS A 908 10.79 -31.29 -11.11
N ALA A 909 10.65 -30.48 -12.15
CA ALA A 909 10.48 -29.04 -12.04
C ALA A 909 9.10 -28.66 -11.50
N THR A 910 8.09 -29.52 -11.63
CA THR A 910 6.73 -29.31 -11.10
C THR A 910 6.44 -30.12 -9.84
N GLU A 911 7.45 -30.76 -9.24
CA GLU A 911 7.29 -31.58 -8.04
C GLU A 911 6.70 -30.74 -6.89
N ASN A 912 5.63 -31.23 -6.24
CA ASN A 912 4.89 -30.54 -5.17
C ASN A 912 4.26 -29.17 -5.54
N LEU A 913 4.34 -28.77 -6.81
CA LEU A 913 3.59 -27.65 -7.40
C LEU A 913 2.34 -28.23 -8.07
N GLU A 914 1.34 -28.63 -7.30
CA GLU A 914 0.04 -28.94 -7.88
C GLU A 914 -0.56 -27.61 -8.38
N GLY A 915 -1.14 -27.57 -9.57
CA GLY A 915 -1.49 -26.32 -10.24
C GLY A 915 -0.64 -26.09 -11.50
N LYS A 916 -1.27 -26.27 -12.66
CA LYS A 916 -0.63 -26.06 -13.96
C LYS A 916 -0.15 -24.61 -14.08
N GLY A 917 1.15 -24.39 -14.21
CA GLY A 917 1.72 -23.10 -14.62
C GLY A 917 2.98 -22.64 -13.87
N LEU A 918 3.50 -23.42 -12.92
CA LEU A 918 4.72 -23.10 -12.16
C LEU A 918 5.80 -24.17 -12.36
N VAL A 919 7.06 -23.77 -12.17
CA VAL A 919 8.24 -24.63 -12.10
C VAL A 919 9.20 -24.13 -11.02
N TRP A 920 10.00 -25.02 -10.44
CA TRP A 920 11.11 -24.63 -9.58
C TRP A 920 12.27 -24.06 -10.41
N GLY A 921 12.57 -22.79 -10.18
CA GLY A 921 13.75 -22.10 -10.71
C GLY A 921 14.87 -22.08 -9.67
N LYS A 922 16.08 -22.40 -10.08
CA LYS A 922 17.24 -22.37 -9.19
C LYS A 922 17.88 -20.97 -9.17
N VAL A 923 18.16 -20.45 -7.98
CA VAL A 923 18.85 -19.17 -7.77
C VAL A 923 20.31 -19.30 -8.20
N ASP A 924 20.73 -18.46 -9.14
CA ASP A 924 22.06 -18.45 -9.75
C ASP A 924 23.02 -17.49 -9.05
N ASN A 925 22.52 -16.29 -8.71
CA ASN A 925 23.29 -15.25 -8.03
C ASN A 925 22.35 -14.27 -7.32
N ILE A 926 22.83 -13.64 -6.24
CA ILE A 926 22.14 -12.58 -5.52
C ILE A 926 23.15 -11.45 -5.31
N THR A 927 22.86 -10.28 -5.85
CA THR A 927 23.74 -9.11 -5.74
C THR A 927 23.03 -7.98 -5.05
N LYS A 928 23.69 -7.32 -4.09
CA LYS A 928 23.17 -6.09 -3.48
C LYS A 928 23.17 -4.95 -4.50
N VAL A 929 22.11 -4.17 -4.56
CA VAL A 929 21.95 -3.04 -5.48
C VAL A 929 21.57 -1.80 -4.68
N ASP A 930 22.08 -0.65 -5.09
CA ASP A 930 21.71 0.64 -4.52
C ASP A 930 20.63 1.30 -5.40
N ILE A 931 19.39 1.31 -4.92
CA ILE A 931 18.27 2.00 -5.57
C ILE A 931 17.44 2.74 -4.53
N ASP A 932 16.93 3.91 -4.92
CA ASP A 932 16.22 4.82 -4.00
C ASP A 932 14.70 4.76 -4.20
N ASP A 933 14.25 3.89 -5.11
CA ASP A 933 12.86 3.79 -5.53
C ASP A 933 12.44 2.32 -5.61
N VAL A 934 11.59 1.95 -4.65
CA VAL A 934 10.89 0.67 -4.63
C VAL A 934 9.38 0.91 -4.56
N ARG A 935 8.61 -0.01 -5.17
CA ARG A 935 7.15 0.03 -5.27
C ARG A 935 6.55 -1.23 -4.68
N ASP A 936 5.30 -1.16 -4.27
CA ASP A 936 4.53 -2.31 -3.81
C ASP A 936 3.06 -2.19 -4.23
N ILE A 937 2.37 -3.34 -4.31
CA ILE A 937 0.96 -3.43 -4.67
C ILE A 937 0.23 -4.38 -3.73
N THR A 938 -1.01 -4.03 -3.39
CA THR A 938 -1.87 -4.84 -2.54
C THR A 938 -3.01 -5.43 -3.35
N THR A 939 -3.19 -6.74 -3.23
CA THR A 939 -4.27 -7.52 -3.84
C THR A 939 -5.48 -7.57 -2.93
N MET A 940 -6.67 -7.68 -3.51
CA MET A 940 -7.92 -7.90 -2.76
C MET A 940 -8.03 -9.31 -2.20
N GLU A 941 -7.39 -10.30 -2.83
CA GLU A 941 -7.45 -11.70 -2.41
C GLU A 941 -6.61 -11.91 -1.14
N ASP A 942 -7.15 -12.73 -0.23
CA ASP A 942 -6.55 -13.08 1.07
C ASP A 942 -5.20 -13.81 0.94
N THR A 943 -4.82 -14.21 -0.28
CA THR A 943 -3.54 -14.88 -0.56
C THR A 943 -2.37 -13.91 -0.51
N HIS A 944 -2.58 -12.60 -0.73
CA HIS A 944 -1.52 -11.60 -0.68
C HIS A 944 -0.31 -11.89 -1.61
N THR A 945 -0.48 -12.76 -2.61
CA THR A 945 0.56 -13.16 -3.56
C THR A 945 0.42 -12.47 -4.91
N PHE A 946 1.52 -12.37 -5.65
CA PHE A 946 1.49 -12.00 -7.07
C PHE A 946 2.73 -12.52 -7.80
N ILE A 947 2.72 -12.43 -9.13
CA ILE A 947 3.83 -12.89 -9.97
C ILE A 947 4.66 -11.69 -10.44
N ALA A 948 5.89 -11.58 -9.97
CA ALA A 948 6.83 -10.49 -10.21
C ALA A 948 8.03 -10.95 -11.06
N ASN A 949 8.17 -10.47 -12.29
CA ASN A 949 9.17 -10.95 -13.27
C ASN A 949 9.17 -12.48 -13.44
N GLY A 950 8.01 -13.12 -13.18
CA GLY A 950 7.84 -14.56 -13.18
C GLY A 950 8.12 -15.24 -11.86
N PHE A 951 8.63 -14.57 -10.83
CA PHE A 951 8.74 -15.14 -9.48
C PHE A 951 7.40 -15.08 -8.74
N VAL A 952 7.07 -16.11 -7.97
CA VAL A 952 5.94 -16.06 -7.04
C VAL A 952 6.39 -15.35 -5.77
N THR A 953 5.82 -14.17 -5.52
CA THR A 953 6.15 -13.29 -4.40
C THR A 953 4.91 -12.97 -3.56
N HIS A 954 5.12 -12.41 -2.37
CA HIS A 954 4.05 -12.09 -1.43
C HIS A 954 4.24 -10.69 -0.81
N ASN A 955 3.13 -9.98 -0.56
CA ASN A 955 3.13 -8.59 -0.09
C ASN A 955 2.85 -8.43 1.42
N CYS A 956 2.68 -9.52 2.16
CA CYS A 956 2.56 -9.49 3.62
C CYS A 956 3.79 -10.13 4.30
N PRO A 957 4.36 -9.53 5.36
CA PRO A 957 5.55 -10.06 6.03
C PRO A 957 5.32 -11.35 6.83
N VAL A 958 4.05 -11.76 7.07
CA VAL A 958 3.74 -12.91 7.93
C VAL A 958 2.44 -13.60 7.48
N GLU A 959 2.48 -14.89 7.15
CA GLU A 959 1.34 -15.80 7.33
C GLU A 959 1.32 -16.18 8.82
N THR A 960 0.29 -15.77 9.58
CA THR A 960 0.16 -16.25 10.97
C THR A 960 -0.55 -17.60 11.00
N PRO A 961 -0.01 -18.64 11.65
CA PRO A 961 -0.66 -19.95 11.77
C PRO A 961 -1.90 -19.99 12.67
N GLU A 962 -2.18 -18.94 13.44
CA GLU A 962 -3.10 -19.02 14.59
C GLU A 962 -4.33 -18.12 14.43
N GLY A 963 -5.49 -18.76 14.37
CA GLY A 963 -6.81 -18.12 14.34
C GLY A 963 -7.30 -17.64 15.72
N THR A 964 -6.67 -16.62 16.32
CA THR A 964 -7.29 -15.86 17.43
C THR A 964 -7.16 -14.34 17.31
N PRO A 965 -8.15 -13.56 17.81
CA PRO A 965 -8.29 -12.14 17.49
C PRO A 965 -7.56 -11.25 18.51
N ILE A 966 -6.30 -10.88 18.27
CA ILE A 966 -5.63 -9.87 19.11
C ILE A 966 -4.72 -8.96 18.26
N GLY A 967 -5.08 -7.67 18.19
CA GLY A 967 -4.31 -6.59 17.56
C GLY A 967 -3.15 -6.07 18.43
N LEU A 968 -2.32 -5.17 17.87
CA LEU A 968 -1.20 -4.36 18.43
C LEU A 968 -0.17 -4.98 19.40
N ARG A 969 -0.51 -5.99 20.22
CA ARG A 969 0.40 -6.80 21.04
C ARG A 969 1.51 -7.48 20.21
N LYS A 970 1.28 -7.72 18.91
CA LYS A 970 2.23 -8.41 18.02
C LYS A 970 3.51 -7.60 17.75
N ASN A 971 3.47 -6.27 17.85
CA ASN A 971 4.56 -5.43 17.33
C ASN A 971 5.88 -5.53 18.12
N LEU A 972 5.87 -5.75 19.44
CA LEU A 972 7.12 -5.95 20.21
C LEU A 972 7.63 -7.39 20.11
N ALA A 973 6.75 -8.40 20.12
CA ALA A 973 7.13 -9.80 19.93
C ALA A 973 7.74 -10.06 18.54
N MET A 974 7.30 -9.32 17.51
CA MET A 974 7.91 -9.35 16.17
C MET A 974 9.25 -8.59 16.06
N LEU A 975 9.57 -7.71 17.02
CA LEU A 975 10.87 -7.00 17.08
C LEU A 975 11.95 -7.82 17.81
N SER A 976 11.55 -8.80 18.63
CA SER A 976 12.45 -9.79 19.20
C SER A 976 12.54 -11.01 18.30
N ARG A 977 13.70 -11.26 17.69
CA ARG A 977 14.04 -12.63 17.29
C ARG A 977 14.27 -13.42 18.58
N ILE A 978 13.41 -14.41 18.86
CA ILE A 978 13.85 -15.54 19.67
C ILE A 978 14.95 -16.19 18.82
N SER A 979 16.19 -16.15 19.31
CA SER A 979 17.27 -16.90 18.70
C SER A 979 16.95 -18.38 18.88
N GLU A 980 16.41 -19.02 17.85
CA GLU A 980 16.48 -20.48 17.68
C GLU A 980 17.91 -20.88 17.26
N GLU A 981 18.93 -20.28 17.88
CA GLU A 981 20.21 -20.96 17.89
C GLU A 981 20.00 -22.13 18.86
N ASP A 982 20.07 -23.35 18.32
CA ASP A 982 20.19 -24.57 19.10
C ASP A 982 21.55 -24.50 19.82
N VAL A 983 21.60 -23.71 20.89
CA VAL A 983 22.77 -23.57 21.73
C VAL A 983 22.80 -24.86 22.54
N GLY A 984 23.56 -25.84 22.03
CA GLY A 984 23.70 -27.15 22.67
C GLY A 984 23.85 -26.99 24.18
N GLU A 985 23.08 -27.77 24.93
CA GLU A 985 22.82 -27.63 26.36
C GLU A 985 24.10 -27.39 27.19
N ASP A 986 25.21 -28.03 26.80
CA ASP A 986 26.53 -27.88 27.43
C ASP A 986 27.12 -26.46 27.37
N LYS A 987 26.85 -25.71 26.29
CA LYS A 987 27.27 -24.31 26.18
C LYS A 987 26.49 -23.42 27.13
N VAL A 988 25.19 -23.64 27.25
CA VAL A 988 24.33 -22.89 28.17
C VAL A 988 24.72 -23.21 29.61
N LYS A 989 24.91 -24.50 29.95
CA LYS A 989 25.39 -24.94 31.27
C LYS A 989 26.74 -24.34 31.64
N LYS A 990 27.71 -24.30 30.72
CA LYS A 990 29.00 -23.65 30.96
C LYS A 990 28.88 -22.15 31.18
N LEU A 991 27.98 -21.49 30.47
CA LEU A 991 27.77 -20.05 30.58
C LEU A 991 27.12 -19.73 31.94
N LEU A 992 26.11 -20.50 32.35
CA LEU A 992 25.45 -20.38 33.66
C LEU A 992 26.38 -20.72 34.83
N ALA A 993 27.23 -21.74 34.68
CA ALA A 993 28.27 -22.06 35.66
C ALA A 993 29.30 -20.92 35.82
N GLY A 994 29.61 -20.20 34.73
CA GLY A 994 30.43 -18.99 34.77
C GLY A 994 29.79 -17.83 35.54
N TYR A 995 28.47 -17.83 35.72
CA TYR A 995 27.72 -16.89 36.56
C TYR A 995 27.41 -17.45 37.97
N GLY A 996 27.95 -18.62 38.33
CA GLY A 996 27.86 -19.17 39.69
C GLY A 996 26.67 -20.09 39.97
N LEU A 997 25.95 -20.56 38.95
CA LEU A 997 24.86 -21.55 39.09
C LEU A 997 25.42 -22.98 39.00
N ASN A 998 25.01 -23.85 39.93
CA ASN A 998 25.49 -25.22 40.02
C ASN A 998 24.48 -26.17 39.36
N GLN A 999 24.83 -27.42 39.05
CA GLN A 999 23.92 -28.37 38.39
C GLN A 999 22.61 -28.67 39.16
N ASN A 1000 22.52 -28.29 40.44
CA ASN A 1000 21.35 -28.48 41.29
C ASN A 1000 20.49 -27.21 41.48
N GLY A 1001 20.77 -26.14 40.74
CA GLY A 1001 20.14 -24.83 40.90
C GLY A 1001 21.13 -23.74 40.56
#